data_AF-A0A023B9V4-F1
#
_entry.id   AF-A0A023B9V4-F1
#
_cell.length_a   1.000
_cell.length_b   1.000
_cell.length_c   1.000
_cell.angle_alpha   90.00
_cell.angle_beta   90.00
_cell.angle_gamma   90.00
#
_symmetry.space_group_name_H-M   'P 1'
#
loop_
_entity.id
_entity.type
_entity.pdbx_description
1 polymer ?
#
loop_
_entity_poly.entity_id
_entity_poly.type
_entity_poly.pdbx_seq_one_letter_code
_entity_poly.pdbx_strand_id
1 'polypeptide(L)'
;MDGLTMQWDPCASGHEQNPGHEQNPGHEQNPGASSILEAGDLDWASFMMNETEGGGTATTVDHRYGADELFVVDKSPKRQTGEDQRDVVQGLTARVLNDCQVEDVVFLELLKEAEANELMRHVFLCFERESGKQDVSFDMCTWRSYNLALFVRDRHSFSSGLKVAGARSEFDILVALAQQALRRRQRRRPAGISDTWFLACTIDGLGIADSLKWWAPQALPTLDGWSSSSPLFRDTIPDELSRLPQDIEAIKLVSIASKLQFWLHQAADAITAGKPIENDPRQRRSLVSSFRTALGLNRFDEEIQNWMSHIPPPPGTQFTTSQYAMWLLTWAPVAPSRSSQRLKRKWASGSPEPNVVVEPNVVVEPNVVVEPNVVVDLPSSVSSTAAETDHQFSWNAGADSALKAFVTTIIQESVEIDQRAAARYGKEWMDREGIMSEEGKREVAAFAADKLDNLLTQFRPMTPDFSRCGWRWLHLAGVIKDRLGGCVVDHLVTTAEQVVSRPDGVSPLTYLANVLRSSRARRSLEKHIGPWLVARESGWTCGLNLHTDVFPHDFGQLPESTTSRQLLALVCWAAHWLKRGTIQLKKLDPQSIKKALALQDAWSVFGPVARFVRQTLGDRTFGQLIALFRTQIPPAAEVSDTQLMDCLLKHSGLSHGRASDFCKQFQLPPAPAQKRHLLPTSEMASSVEPHTDVVDLLGVLEMLLFAEE
;
A
#
# COMPACT_ATOMS: atom_id res chain seq x y z
N MET A 1 -48.13 -9.91 0.32
CA MET A 1 -47.48 -8.69 -0.21
C MET A 1 -47.09 -9.03 -1.62
N ASP A 2 -47.94 -8.62 -2.54
CA ASP A 2 -47.92 -9.06 -3.93
C ASP A 2 -46.72 -8.52 -4.69
N GLY A 3 -46.21 -9.36 -5.58
CA GLY A 3 -45.01 -9.14 -6.36
C GLY A 3 -45.20 -8.06 -7.42
N LEU A 4 -44.21 -7.18 -7.48
CA LEU A 4 -43.92 -6.31 -8.61
C LEU A 4 -42.62 -6.81 -9.23
N THR A 5 -42.73 -7.75 -10.16
CA THR A 5 -41.67 -8.08 -11.12
C THR A 5 -41.62 -6.94 -12.14
N MET A 6 -40.62 -6.06 -12.03
CA MET A 6 -40.29 -5.12 -13.10
C MET A 6 -39.71 -5.92 -14.27
N GLN A 7 -40.54 -6.12 -15.29
CA GLN A 7 -40.15 -6.72 -16.56
C GLN A 7 -39.42 -5.65 -17.38
N TRP A 8 -38.11 -5.80 -17.56
CA TRP A 8 -37.31 -4.96 -18.44
C TRP A 8 -37.54 -5.43 -19.89
N ASP A 9 -38.18 -4.61 -20.72
CA ASP A 9 -38.29 -4.84 -22.16
C ASP A 9 -36.95 -4.50 -22.84
N PRO A 10 -36.25 -5.46 -23.48
CA PRO A 10 -35.06 -5.14 -24.25
C PRO A 10 -35.46 -4.49 -25.58
N CYS A 11 -34.71 -3.46 -25.95
CA CYS A 11 -34.86 -2.65 -27.15
C CYS A 11 -35.14 -3.51 -28.41
N ALA A 12 -36.33 -3.37 -28.97
CA ALA A 12 -36.65 -3.86 -30.30
C ALA A 12 -36.17 -2.85 -31.35
N SER A 13 -34.94 -3.01 -31.86
CA SER A 13 -34.52 -2.41 -33.11
C SER A 13 -34.82 -3.37 -34.26
N GLY A 14 -35.84 -3.04 -35.06
CA GLY A 14 -36.20 -3.78 -36.26
C GLY A 14 -35.15 -3.61 -37.34
N HIS A 15 -34.54 -4.72 -37.76
CA HIS A 15 -33.86 -4.84 -39.04
C HIS A 15 -34.59 -5.89 -39.87
N GLU A 16 -35.26 -5.44 -40.92
CA GLU A 16 -35.88 -6.26 -41.95
C GLU A 16 -34.81 -7.13 -42.65
N GLN A 17 -35.03 -8.45 -42.61
CA GLN A 17 -34.32 -9.41 -43.45
C GLN A 17 -35.00 -9.50 -44.82
N ASN A 18 -34.19 -9.40 -45.86
CA ASN A 18 -34.57 -9.61 -47.25
C ASN A 18 -33.96 -10.96 -47.70
N PRO A 19 -34.72 -11.95 -48.21
CA PRO A 19 -34.16 -13.21 -48.66
C PRO A 19 -34.02 -13.25 -50.19
N GLY A 20 -32.89 -13.76 -50.69
CA GLY A 20 -32.80 -14.24 -52.07
C GLY A 20 -31.40 -14.14 -52.68
N HIS A 21 -30.66 -15.26 -52.68
CA HIS A 21 -30.29 -15.98 -53.92
C HIS A 21 -29.35 -17.15 -53.60
N GLU A 22 -29.81 -18.37 -53.86
CA GLU A 22 -28.97 -19.52 -54.17
C GLU A 22 -28.33 -19.34 -55.54
N GLN A 23 -27.01 -19.53 -55.66
CA GLN A 23 -26.34 -20.10 -56.85
C GLN A 23 -25.06 -20.87 -56.46
N ASN A 24 -24.79 -21.87 -57.29
CA ASN A 24 -23.91 -23.04 -57.19
C ASN A 24 -22.39 -22.82 -56.97
N PRO A 25 -21.64 -23.90 -56.62
CA PRO A 25 -20.22 -23.89 -56.37
C PRO A 25 -19.39 -24.11 -57.65
N GLY A 26 -18.24 -23.45 -57.73
CA GLY A 26 -17.23 -23.66 -58.77
C GLY A 26 -15.83 -23.56 -58.18
N HIS A 27 -15.02 -24.58 -58.46
CA HIS A 27 -13.58 -24.71 -58.20
C HIS A 27 -12.80 -23.39 -58.32
N GLU A 28 -11.80 -23.19 -57.45
CA GLU A 28 -10.38 -23.34 -57.82
C GLU A 28 -9.41 -22.95 -56.68
N GLN A 29 -8.35 -23.76 -56.58
CA GLN A 29 -6.97 -23.40 -56.23
C GLN A 29 -6.60 -23.04 -54.78
N ASN A 30 -6.09 -24.09 -54.12
CA ASN A 30 -4.97 -24.04 -53.17
C ASN A 30 -3.77 -23.30 -53.83
N PRO A 31 -3.01 -22.48 -53.10
CA PRO A 31 -1.81 -23.05 -52.48
C PRO A 31 -1.39 -22.42 -51.14
N GLY A 32 -0.60 -23.17 -50.37
CA GLY A 32 0.43 -22.56 -49.53
C GLY A 32 0.37 -22.88 -48.05
N ALA A 33 0.78 -24.12 -47.72
CA ALA A 33 1.49 -24.52 -46.51
C ALA A 33 1.51 -23.52 -45.32
N SER A 34 0.57 -23.71 -44.38
CA SER A 34 0.77 -23.25 -43.01
C SER A 34 1.39 -24.40 -42.21
N SER A 35 2.64 -24.22 -41.82
CA SER A 35 3.38 -25.10 -40.92
C SER A 35 2.60 -25.30 -39.63
N ILE A 36 2.18 -26.54 -39.39
CA ILE A 36 1.73 -27.04 -38.10
C ILE A 36 2.95 -26.99 -37.17
N LEU A 37 2.91 -26.08 -36.19
CA LEU A 37 3.80 -26.12 -35.04
C LEU A 37 2.99 -26.68 -33.87
N GLU A 38 3.31 -27.93 -33.53
CA GLU A 38 3.01 -28.56 -32.25
C GLU A 38 3.59 -27.65 -31.16
N ALA A 39 2.70 -26.94 -30.46
CA ALA A 39 3.04 -26.33 -29.19
C ALA A 39 3.24 -27.47 -28.20
N GLY A 40 4.48 -27.63 -27.72
CA GLY A 40 4.87 -28.67 -26.78
C GLY A 40 3.90 -28.74 -25.60
N ASP A 41 3.26 -29.90 -25.46
CA ASP A 41 2.54 -30.31 -24.27
C ASP A 41 3.50 -30.21 -23.07
N LEU A 42 3.30 -29.20 -22.23
CA LEU A 42 3.79 -29.21 -20.86
C LEU A 42 3.01 -30.32 -20.14
N ASP A 43 3.69 -31.44 -19.93
CA ASP A 43 3.17 -32.62 -19.23
C ASP A 43 2.91 -32.29 -17.75
N TRP A 44 1.67 -31.92 -17.45
CA TRP A 44 1.20 -31.61 -16.10
C TRP A 44 1.12 -32.86 -15.19
N ALA A 45 1.35 -34.07 -15.70
CA ALA A 45 1.30 -35.30 -14.92
C ALA A 45 2.45 -35.44 -13.90
N SER A 46 3.59 -34.75 -14.10
CA SER A 46 4.74 -34.84 -13.19
C SER A 46 4.59 -34.07 -11.87
N PHE A 47 3.55 -33.26 -11.70
CA PHE A 47 3.35 -32.49 -10.46
C PHE A 47 2.43 -33.18 -9.41
N MET A 48 1.87 -34.35 -9.73
CA MET A 48 0.79 -35.00 -8.96
C MET A 48 1.24 -36.04 -7.91
N MET A 49 2.53 -36.23 -7.64
CA MET A 49 3.00 -37.41 -6.88
C MET A 49 3.76 -37.15 -5.56
N ASN A 50 3.71 -35.96 -4.96
CA ASN A 50 4.55 -35.68 -3.77
C ASN A 50 3.86 -35.14 -2.51
N GLU A 51 2.54 -35.34 -2.33
CA GLU A 51 1.92 -35.09 -1.03
C GLU A 51 0.82 -36.11 -0.71
N THR A 52 1.22 -37.28 -0.21
CA THR A 52 0.36 -38.11 0.64
C THR A 52 1.23 -39.12 1.38
N GLU A 53 1.58 -38.82 2.64
CA GLU A 53 1.62 -39.80 3.75
C GLU A 53 2.12 -39.18 5.06
N GLY A 54 1.37 -39.44 6.15
CA GLY A 54 1.71 -39.11 7.54
C GLY A 54 0.76 -38.08 8.17
N GLY A 55 -0.33 -38.41 8.88
CA GLY A 55 -0.69 -39.67 9.56
C GLY A 55 -0.39 -39.60 11.06
N GLY A 56 -1.36 -39.16 11.88
CA GLY A 56 -1.41 -39.36 13.35
C GLY A 56 -0.92 -38.17 14.19
N THR A 57 -1.48 -37.80 15.35
CA THR A 57 -2.56 -38.34 16.19
C THR A 57 -3.04 -37.24 17.13
N ALA A 58 -4.32 -37.27 17.48
CA ALA A 58 -4.96 -36.37 18.43
C ALA A 58 -4.49 -36.60 19.88
N THR A 59 -4.31 -35.52 20.63
CA THR A 59 -4.33 -35.54 22.11
C THR A 59 -5.09 -34.33 22.63
N THR A 60 -6.26 -34.62 23.19
CA THR A 60 -7.04 -33.82 24.13
C THR A 60 -6.28 -33.66 25.45
N VAL A 61 -6.21 -32.44 25.99
CA VAL A 61 -5.84 -32.22 27.40
C VAL A 61 -6.91 -31.36 28.06
N ASP A 62 -7.50 -31.97 29.07
CA ASP A 62 -8.55 -31.49 29.95
C ASP A 62 -8.00 -30.59 31.07
N HIS A 63 -8.91 -29.82 31.65
CA HIS A 63 -8.76 -28.94 32.80
C HIS A 63 -8.26 -29.65 34.07
N ARG A 64 -7.47 -28.92 34.86
CA ARG A 64 -7.60 -28.75 36.33
C ARG A 64 -6.41 -27.95 36.85
N TYR A 65 -6.66 -26.90 37.62
CA TYR A 65 -6.01 -26.70 38.93
C TYR A 65 -6.86 -25.73 39.74
N GLY A 66 -7.42 -26.27 40.83
CA GLY A 66 -7.97 -25.51 41.94
C GLY A 66 -6.90 -25.14 42.96
N ALA A 67 -7.33 -24.27 43.86
CA ALA A 67 -6.72 -23.69 45.06
C ALA A 67 -5.71 -24.57 45.85
N ASP A 68 -4.72 -23.93 46.48
CA ASP A 68 -4.77 -23.67 47.92
C ASP A 68 -3.71 -22.67 48.43
N GLU A 69 -4.00 -22.17 49.63
CA GLU A 69 -3.52 -20.99 50.33
C GLU A 69 -2.12 -21.09 50.99
N LEU A 70 -1.76 -19.95 51.61
CA LEU A 70 -0.89 -19.75 52.78
C LEU A 70 0.62 -19.63 52.55
N PHE A 71 1.13 -18.40 52.66
CA PHE A 71 2.10 -18.04 53.70
C PHE A 71 2.04 -16.52 54.00
N VAL A 72 1.79 -16.23 55.29
CA VAL A 72 1.94 -14.92 55.95
C VAL A 72 3.35 -14.84 56.54
N VAL A 73 3.96 -13.63 56.56
CA VAL A 73 5.13 -13.09 57.32
C VAL A 73 5.92 -12.19 56.36
N ASP A 74 6.39 -10.97 56.65
CA ASP A 74 6.24 -10.01 57.75
C ASP A 74 6.72 -8.62 57.22
N LYS A 75 6.35 -7.57 57.95
CA LYS A 75 6.62 -6.13 57.84
C LYS A 75 7.65 -5.63 56.80
N SER A 76 7.16 -4.86 55.83
CA SER A 76 7.95 -3.83 55.14
C SER A 76 7.85 -2.48 55.89
N PRO A 77 8.94 -1.71 56.04
CA PRO A 77 8.93 -0.47 56.79
C PRO A 77 8.19 0.64 56.02
N LYS A 78 7.32 1.35 56.75
CA LYS A 78 6.69 2.59 56.32
C LYS A 78 7.78 3.60 55.91
N ARG A 79 7.91 3.85 54.60
CA ARG A 79 8.60 5.05 54.10
C ARG A 79 7.75 6.26 54.47
N GLN A 80 8.32 7.11 55.30
CA GLN A 80 7.79 8.45 55.59
C GLN A 80 7.78 9.25 54.28
N THR A 81 6.60 9.76 53.94
CA THR A 81 6.37 10.78 52.93
C THR A 81 6.94 12.10 53.43
N GLY A 82 8.22 12.34 53.16
CA GLY A 82 8.74 13.69 53.03
C GLY A 82 8.33 14.21 51.65
N GLU A 83 7.61 15.34 51.61
CA GLU A 83 7.47 16.19 50.43
C GLU A 83 8.84 16.76 50.08
N ASP A 84 9.68 15.90 49.50
CA ASP A 84 10.89 16.32 48.83
C ASP A 84 10.47 16.74 47.42
N GLN A 85 10.72 18.00 47.07
CA GLN A 85 10.60 18.54 45.72
C GLN A 85 11.43 17.67 44.77
N ARG A 86 10.81 16.61 44.25
CA ARG A 86 11.33 15.95 43.06
C ARG A 86 11.10 16.95 41.94
N ASP A 87 12.16 17.64 41.55
CA ASP A 87 12.39 17.97 40.16
C ASP A 87 12.36 16.63 39.39
N VAL A 88 11.14 16.15 39.12
CA VAL A 88 10.91 14.99 38.26
C VAL A 88 11.36 15.46 36.90
N VAL A 89 12.61 15.11 36.56
CA VAL A 89 13.21 15.38 35.26
C VAL A 89 12.16 15.01 34.21
N GLN A 90 11.60 16.03 33.56
CA GLN A 90 10.57 15.83 32.54
C GLN A 90 11.17 14.91 31.48
N GLY A 91 10.52 13.79 31.17
CA GLY A 91 11.03 12.85 30.16
C GLY A 91 11.17 13.51 28.78
N LEU A 92 12.02 12.95 27.91
CA LEU A 92 12.29 13.49 26.56
C LEU A 92 11.02 13.92 25.81
N THR A 93 9.99 13.08 25.84
CA THR A 93 8.73 13.34 25.12
C THR A 93 8.00 14.56 25.66
N ALA A 94 7.99 14.75 26.99
CA ALA A 94 7.38 15.92 27.61
C ALA A 94 8.16 17.20 27.26
N ARG A 95 9.50 17.15 27.27
CA ARG A 95 10.35 18.28 26.83
C ARG A 95 10.07 18.65 25.37
N VAL A 96 10.04 17.66 24.48
CA VAL A 96 9.74 17.86 23.05
C VAL A 96 8.31 18.38 22.84
N LEU A 97 7.32 17.89 23.59
CA LEU A 97 5.96 18.40 23.55
C LEU A 97 5.90 19.88 23.94
N ASN A 98 6.58 20.28 25.03
CA ASN A 98 6.64 21.66 25.47
C ASN A 98 7.29 22.56 24.42
N ASP A 99 8.39 22.12 23.81
CA ASP A 99 9.07 22.85 22.72
C ASP A 99 8.16 23.05 21.50
N CYS A 100 7.26 22.09 21.22
CA CYS A 100 6.35 22.13 20.08
C CYS A 100 5.02 22.85 20.36
N GLN A 101 4.72 23.22 21.61
CA GLN A 101 3.42 23.80 22.00
C GLN A 101 3.32 25.32 21.82
N VAL A 102 4.33 25.94 21.21
CA VAL A 102 4.40 27.38 20.98
C VAL A 102 3.50 27.73 19.79
N GLU A 103 2.34 28.35 20.05
CA GLU A 103 1.43 29.00 19.07
C GLU A 103 0.32 28.21 18.37
N ASP A 104 -0.10 27.04 18.86
CA ASP A 104 -1.14 26.28 18.15
C ASP A 104 -2.58 26.83 18.33
N VAL A 105 -3.28 26.94 17.20
CA VAL A 105 -4.71 27.27 17.07
C VAL A 105 -5.57 26.28 17.85
N VAL A 106 -6.58 26.77 18.56
CA VAL A 106 -7.47 25.94 19.35
C VAL A 106 -8.32 25.08 18.41
N PHE A 107 -8.09 23.76 18.38
CA PHE A 107 -8.85 22.79 17.58
C PHE A 107 -10.38 22.94 17.72
N LEU A 108 -10.84 23.25 18.95
CA LEU A 108 -12.26 23.46 19.26
C LEU A 108 -12.85 24.73 18.62
N GLU A 109 -12.03 25.73 18.29
CA GLU A 109 -12.50 26.96 17.64
C GLU A 109 -12.74 26.76 16.13
N LEU A 110 -12.10 25.76 15.52
CA LEU A 110 -12.21 25.47 14.08
C LEU A 110 -13.44 24.63 13.73
N LEU A 111 -13.91 23.78 14.65
CA LEU A 111 -15.11 22.96 14.44
C LEU A 111 -16.36 23.74 14.85
N LYS A 112 -17.33 23.83 13.94
CA LYS A 112 -18.65 24.35 14.32
C LYS A 112 -19.28 23.39 15.33
N GLU A 113 -20.04 23.94 16.28
CA GLU A 113 -20.69 23.15 17.33
C GLU A 113 -21.57 22.02 16.76
N ALA A 114 -22.22 22.24 15.62
CA ALA A 114 -22.97 21.20 14.91
C ALA A 114 -22.08 20.05 14.39
N GLU A 115 -20.91 20.37 13.83
CA GLU A 115 -19.95 19.38 13.31
C GLU A 115 -19.32 18.57 14.45
N ALA A 116 -19.02 19.24 15.57
CA ALA A 116 -18.51 18.61 16.78
C ALA A 116 -19.54 17.65 17.40
N ASN A 117 -20.81 18.06 17.49
CA ASN A 117 -21.92 17.18 17.93
C ASN A 117 -22.08 15.94 17.03
N GLU A 118 -22.00 16.16 15.72
CA GLU A 118 -22.14 15.08 14.75
C GLU A 118 -20.94 14.12 14.83
N LEU A 119 -19.73 14.63 15.06
CA LEU A 119 -18.53 13.82 15.30
C LEU A 119 -18.69 12.95 16.54
N MET A 120 -19.15 13.53 17.65
CA MET A 120 -19.46 12.80 18.88
C MET A 120 -20.48 11.69 18.62
N ARG A 121 -21.61 12.03 17.98
CA ARG A 121 -22.65 11.07 17.61
C ARG A 121 -22.10 9.91 16.78
N HIS A 122 -21.20 10.19 15.84
CA HIS A 122 -20.56 9.14 15.05
C HIS A 122 -19.69 8.21 15.92
N VAL A 123 -18.89 8.77 16.83
CA VAL A 123 -18.07 7.98 17.76
C VAL A 123 -18.95 7.08 18.64
N PHE A 124 -20.05 7.59 19.18
CA PHE A 124 -21.04 6.79 19.92
C PHE A 124 -21.60 5.64 19.08
N LEU A 125 -22.08 5.95 17.86
CA LEU A 125 -22.61 4.93 16.94
C LEU A 125 -21.57 3.86 16.58
N CYS A 126 -20.30 4.23 16.45
CA CYS A 126 -19.22 3.28 16.22
C CYS A 126 -19.05 2.30 17.39
N PHE A 127 -19.03 2.79 18.63
CA PHE A 127 -18.97 1.94 19.83
C PHE A 127 -20.21 1.06 19.99
N GLU A 128 -21.39 1.52 19.58
CA GLU A 128 -22.62 0.74 19.63
C GLU A 128 -22.64 -0.38 18.58
N ARG A 129 -22.17 -0.11 17.36
CA ARG A 129 -22.23 -1.02 16.20
C ARG A 129 -21.07 -2.03 16.12
N GLU A 130 -20.08 -1.87 16.98
CA GLU A 130 -18.86 -2.67 17.13
C GLU A 130 -18.91 -4.11 16.58
N SER A 131 -18.23 -4.33 15.44
CA SER A 131 -17.99 -5.64 14.79
C SER A 131 -16.52 -5.86 14.38
N GLY A 132 -15.59 -5.03 14.86
CA GLY A 132 -14.17 -5.18 14.57
C GLY A 132 -13.57 -6.45 15.20
N LYS A 133 -12.73 -7.19 14.49
CA LYS A 133 -12.00 -8.35 15.06
C LYS A 133 -10.59 -7.99 15.55
N GLN A 134 -10.23 -6.71 15.58
CA GLN A 134 -8.86 -6.30 15.87
C GLN A 134 -8.55 -6.36 17.38
N ASP A 135 -7.32 -6.81 17.64
CA ASP A 135 -6.69 -6.85 18.95
C ASP A 135 -6.35 -5.41 19.39
N VAL A 136 -6.91 -4.98 20.52
CA VAL A 136 -6.63 -3.67 21.12
C VAL A 136 -5.37 -3.78 21.96
N SER A 137 -4.32 -3.07 21.54
CA SER A 137 -3.07 -2.92 22.30
C SER A 137 -3.10 -1.62 23.08
N PHE A 138 -2.63 -1.69 24.33
CA PHE A 138 -2.61 -0.54 25.25
C PHE A 138 -1.24 0.12 25.37
N ASP A 139 -0.22 -0.44 24.72
CA ASP A 139 1.15 0.09 24.74
C ASP A 139 1.33 1.23 23.74
N MET A 140 0.45 1.29 22.73
CA MET A 140 0.49 2.33 21.72
C MET A 140 -0.89 2.60 21.10
N CYS A 141 -1.12 3.86 20.74
CA CYS A 141 -2.24 4.29 19.92
C CYS A 141 -1.74 5.16 18.76
N THR A 142 -2.61 5.49 17.81
CA THR A 142 -2.29 6.45 16.75
C THR A 142 -2.54 7.88 17.22
N TRP A 143 -1.77 8.82 16.68
CA TRP A 143 -1.89 10.25 16.93
C TRP A 143 -3.34 10.74 16.79
N ARG A 144 -3.98 10.42 15.66
CA ARG A 144 -5.41 10.71 15.42
C ARG A 144 -6.32 10.19 16.52
N SER A 145 -6.10 8.97 16.99
CA SER A 145 -6.96 8.35 18.02
C SER A 145 -6.79 9.01 19.39
N TYR A 146 -5.57 9.42 19.74
CA TYR A 146 -5.32 10.17 20.97
C TYR A 146 -5.88 11.59 20.88
N ASN A 147 -5.70 12.28 19.75
CA ASN A 147 -6.33 13.57 19.47
C ASN A 147 -7.85 13.52 19.62
N LEU A 148 -8.49 12.48 19.08
CA LEU A 148 -9.93 12.29 19.25
C LEU A 148 -10.30 12.07 20.72
N ALA A 149 -9.57 11.25 21.46
CA ALA A 149 -9.85 11.05 22.88
C ALA A 149 -9.71 12.34 23.71
N LEU A 150 -8.68 13.15 23.42
CA LEU A 150 -8.50 14.49 24.01
C LEU A 150 -9.67 15.41 23.68
N PHE A 151 -10.08 15.46 22.42
CA PHE A 151 -11.23 16.26 21.98
C PHE A 151 -12.53 15.88 22.72
N VAL A 152 -12.82 14.59 22.86
CA VAL A 152 -14.00 14.11 23.59
C VAL A 152 -13.93 14.54 25.07
N ARG A 153 -12.75 14.42 25.70
CA ARG A 153 -12.53 14.82 27.09
C ARG A 153 -12.73 16.32 27.28
N ASP A 154 -12.13 17.13 26.41
CA ASP A 154 -12.13 18.58 26.56
C ASP A 154 -13.52 19.18 26.27
N ARG A 155 -14.27 18.62 25.32
CA ARG A 155 -15.65 19.03 25.03
C ARG A 155 -16.56 18.93 26.26
N HIS A 156 -16.35 17.91 27.09
CA HIS A 156 -17.10 17.78 28.34
C HIS A 156 -16.81 18.93 29.33
N SER A 157 -15.56 19.41 29.38
CA SER A 157 -15.19 20.52 30.27
C SER A 157 -15.97 21.79 29.92
N PHE A 158 -16.25 22.04 28.63
CA PHE A 158 -16.99 23.22 28.16
C PHE A 158 -18.51 23.16 28.40
N SER A 159 -19.14 21.97 28.30
CA SER A 159 -20.61 21.85 28.49
C SER A 159 -21.05 21.93 29.96
N SER A 160 -20.11 21.81 30.90
CA SER A 160 -20.38 21.71 32.34
C SER A 160 -20.81 23.03 33.03
N GLY A 161 -20.92 24.14 32.29
CA GLY A 161 -21.40 25.43 32.80
C GLY A 161 -22.82 25.39 33.40
N LEU A 162 -23.68 24.46 32.96
CA LEU A 162 -24.94 24.14 33.62
C LEU A 162 -24.79 22.83 34.42
N LYS A 163 -24.30 22.94 35.66
CA LYS A 163 -24.20 21.81 36.61
C LYS A 163 -25.59 21.31 37.02
N VAL A 164 -26.22 20.47 36.23
CA VAL A 164 -27.29 19.58 36.73
C VAL A 164 -26.59 18.46 37.51
N ALA A 165 -26.64 18.54 38.84
CA ALA A 165 -26.00 17.56 39.71
C ALA A 165 -26.53 16.15 39.44
N GLY A 166 -25.67 15.24 38.96
CA GLY A 166 -25.97 13.81 38.81
C GLY A 166 -25.87 13.21 37.40
N ALA A 167 -25.69 14.01 36.35
CA ALA A 167 -25.45 13.48 35.01
C ALA A 167 -23.99 13.01 34.87
N ARG A 168 -23.78 11.75 34.43
CA ARG A 168 -22.45 11.26 34.01
C ARG A 168 -21.99 12.05 32.79
N SER A 169 -20.71 12.38 32.72
CA SER A 169 -20.16 13.08 31.57
C SER A 169 -20.31 12.24 30.29
N GLU A 170 -20.47 12.88 29.13
CA GLU A 170 -20.45 12.17 27.84
C GLU A 170 -19.14 11.37 27.67
N PHE A 171 -18.03 11.90 28.18
CA PHE A 171 -16.75 11.22 28.22
C PHE A 171 -16.81 9.93 29.07
N ASP A 172 -17.36 9.97 30.29
CA ASP A 172 -17.53 8.80 31.15
C ASP A 172 -18.44 7.75 30.50
N ILE A 173 -19.48 8.19 29.78
CA ILE A 173 -20.38 7.30 29.03
C ILE A 173 -19.59 6.61 27.91
N LEU A 174 -18.77 7.33 27.14
CA LEU A 174 -17.93 6.73 26.10
C LEU A 174 -16.87 5.79 26.66
N VAL A 175 -16.24 6.13 27.79
CA VAL A 175 -15.31 5.24 28.48
C VAL A 175 -16.03 3.97 28.95
N ALA A 176 -17.25 4.09 29.48
CA ALA A 176 -18.07 2.94 29.87
C ALA A 176 -18.47 2.06 28.67
N LEU A 177 -18.82 2.67 27.52
CA LEU A 177 -19.12 1.96 26.27
C LEU A 177 -17.87 1.25 25.73
N ALA A 178 -16.71 1.91 25.73
CA ALA A 178 -15.43 1.32 25.36
C ALA A 178 -15.06 0.13 26.26
N GLN A 179 -15.28 0.24 27.57
CA GLN A 179 -15.13 -0.86 28.52
C GLN A 179 -16.10 -2.01 28.23
N GLN A 180 -17.37 -1.70 27.92
CA GLN A 180 -18.36 -2.71 27.56
C GLN A 180 -17.97 -3.44 26.27
N ALA A 181 -17.52 -2.71 25.24
CA ALA A 181 -17.04 -3.26 23.98
C ALA A 181 -15.86 -4.24 24.18
N LEU A 182 -14.89 -3.88 25.02
CA LEU A 182 -13.77 -4.76 25.37
C LEU A 182 -14.19 -5.98 26.20
N ARG A 183 -15.13 -5.82 27.15
CA ARG A 183 -15.66 -6.95 27.95
C ARG A 183 -16.33 -7.99 27.07
N ARG A 184 -17.07 -7.58 26.03
CA ARG A 184 -17.65 -8.51 25.03
C ARG A 184 -16.58 -9.33 24.31
N ARG A 185 -15.34 -8.82 24.23
CA ARG A 185 -14.16 -9.52 23.68
C ARG A 185 -13.30 -10.19 24.75
N GLN A 186 -13.84 -10.36 25.96
CA GLN A 186 -13.15 -10.95 27.11
C GLN A 186 -11.86 -10.22 27.52
N ARG A 187 -11.78 -8.92 27.25
CA ARG A 187 -10.65 -8.07 27.65
C ARG A 187 -11.04 -7.14 28.77
N ARG A 188 -10.06 -6.85 29.64
CA ARG A 188 -10.18 -5.87 30.71
C ARG A 188 -9.22 -4.72 30.43
N ARG A 189 -9.61 -3.53 30.87
CA ARG A 189 -8.71 -2.38 30.92
C ARG A 189 -7.55 -2.70 31.86
N PRO A 190 -6.29 -2.55 31.42
CA PRO A 190 -5.13 -2.69 32.29
C PRO A 190 -5.17 -1.65 33.43
N ALA A 191 -4.67 -2.04 34.61
CA ALA A 191 -4.52 -1.11 35.73
C ALA A 191 -3.53 0.01 35.40
N GLY A 192 -3.77 1.21 35.96
CA GLY A 192 -2.89 2.36 35.81
C GLY A 192 -2.89 3.00 34.42
N ILE A 193 -3.93 2.78 33.59
CA ILE A 193 -4.12 3.51 32.34
C ILE A 193 -5.14 4.62 32.57
N SER A 194 -4.86 5.86 32.17
CA SER A 194 -5.83 6.98 32.22
C SER A 194 -7.03 6.75 31.29
N ASP A 195 -8.17 7.38 31.60
CA ASP A 195 -9.39 7.22 30.78
C ASP A 195 -9.16 7.66 29.33
N THR A 196 -8.41 8.74 29.13
CA THR A 196 -8.05 9.27 27.81
C THR A 196 -7.21 8.28 27.01
N TRP A 197 -6.15 7.74 27.62
CA TRP A 197 -5.29 6.77 26.93
C TRP A 197 -6.03 5.46 26.62
N PHE A 198 -6.85 5.00 27.56
CA PHE A 198 -7.71 3.83 27.38
C PHE A 198 -8.68 4.03 26.20
N LEU A 199 -9.35 5.18 26.16
CA LEU A 199 -10.28 5.52 25.07
C LEU A 199 -9.54 5.61 23.73
N ALA A 200 -8.37 6.26 23.68
CA ALA A 200 -7.55 6.38 22.48
C ALA A 200 -7.11 5.02 21.91
N CYS A 201 -6.61 4.12 22.77
CA CYS A 201 -6.23 2.77 22.35
C CYS A 201 -7.43 1.98 21.83
N THR A 202 -8.59 2.14 22.48
CA THR A 202 -9.82 1.46 22.06
C THR A 202 -10.30 2.03 20.72
N ILE A 203 -10.34 3.35 20.52
CA ILE A 203 -10.65 3.98 19.23
C ILE A 203 -9.74 3.45 18.11
N ASP A 204 -8.43 3.34 18.36
CA ASP A 204 -7.46 2.83 17.38
C ASP A 204 -7.68 1.34 17.07
N GLY A 205 -7.77 0.51 18.10
CA GLY A 205 -7.92 -0.94 17.95
C GLY A 205 -9.29 -1.37 17.41
N LEU A 206 -10.28 -0.49 17.46
CA LEU A 206 -11.59 -0.71 16.83
C LEU A 206 -11.68 -0.14 15.41
N GLY A 207 -10.65 0.60 14.95
CA GLY A 207 -10.64 1.25 13.65
C GLY A 207 -11.65 2.41 13.53
N ILE A 208 -12.10 2.96 14.67
CA ILE A 208 -13.06 4.07 14.69
C ILE A 208 -12.44 5.30 14.04
N ALA A 209 -11.18 5.60 14.36
CA ALA A 209 -10.44 6.72 13.76
C ALA A 209 -10.24 6.58 12.24
N ASP A 210 -10.20 5.34 11.71
CA ASP A 210 -10.14 5.08 10.27
C ASP A 210 -11.51 5.24 9.60
N SER A 211 -12.60 4.86 10.28
CA SER A 211 -13.96 5.10 9.81
C SER A 211 -14.27 6.60 9.71
N LEU A 212 -13.75 7.39 10.66
CA LEU A 212 -13.88 8.84 10.69
C LEU A 212 -13.13 9.52 9.55
N LYS A 213 -12.04 8.95 9.03
CA LYS A 213 -11.35 9.54 7.85
C LYS A 213 -12.28 9.76 6.66
N TRP A 214 -13.28 8.90 6.50
CA TRP A 214 -14.24 8.95 5.38
C TRP A 214 -15.47 9.78 5.66
N TRP A 215 -15.71 10.10 6.93
CA TRP A 215 -16.94 10.73 7.38
C TRP A 215 -16.71 12.15 7.92
N ALA A 216 -15.49 12.43 8.40
CA ALA A 216 -15.11 13.66 9.07
C ALA A 216 -15.59 14.92 8.30
N PRO A 217 -16.11 15.94 9.02
CA PRO A 217 -16.37 17.26 8.46
C PRO A 217 -15.21 17.77 7.62
N GLN A 218 -15.50 18.53 6.56
CA GLN A 218 -14.49 19.01 5.61
C GLN A 218 -13.34 19.82 6.27
N ALA A 219 -13.59 20.40 7.44
CA ALA A 219 -12.61 21.15 8.22
C ALA A 219 -11.59 20.29 9.00
N LEU A 220 -11.84 18.98 9.16
CA LEU A 220 -10.92 18.11 9.91
C LEU A 220 -9.73 17.60 9.07
N PRO A 221 -9.91 17.19 7.80
CA PRO A 221 -8.80 16.78 6.95
C PRO A 221 -7.75 17.87 6.71
N THR A 222 -8.10 19.16 6.88
CA THR A 222 -7.15 20.28 6.75
C THR A 222 -6.18 20.38 7.94
N LEU A 223 -6.40 19.60 9.00
CA LEU A 223 -5.50 19.54 10.15
C LEU A 223 -4.58 18.32 10.01
N ASP A 224 -3.28 18.57 9.84
CA ASP A 224 -2.28 17.52 9.65
C ASP A 224 -2.31 16.48 10.77
N GLY A 225 -2.48 16.93 12.03
CA GLY A 225 -2.65 16.07 13.20
C GLY A 225 -3.87 15.16 13.14
N TRP A 226 -4.95 15.57 12.49
CA TRP A 226 -6.09 14.68 12.29
C TRP A 226 -5.78 13.60 11.27
N SER A 227 -5.01 13.89 10.22
CA SER A 227 -4.66 12.89 9.21
C SER A 227 -3.55 11.92 9.67
N SER A 228 -2.78 12.29 10.68
CA SER A 228 -1.61 11.53 11.14
C SER A 228 -1.94 10.18 11.77
N SER A 229 -1.28 9.13 11.27
CA SER A 229 -1.26 7.78 11.86
C SER A 229 0.02 7.50 12.65
N SER A 230 0.80 8.53 13.00
CA SER A 230 2.05 8.39 13.75
C SER A 230 1.77 7.73 15.12
N PRO A 231 2.58 6.76 15.56
CA PRO A 231 2.35 6.07 16.81
C PRO A 231 2.73 6.93 18.01
N LEU A 232 1.93 6.84 19.08
CA LEU A 232 2.25 7.34 20.40
C LEU A 232 2.35 6.15 21.36
N PHE A 233 3.31 6.19 22.27
CA PHE A 233 3.61 5.09 23.17
C PHE A 233 3.24 5.42 24.62
N ARG A 234 2.72 4.42 25.32
CA ARG A 234 2.26 4.51 26.71
C ARG A 234 3.41 4.96 27.62
N ASP A 235 3.06 5.63 28.71
CA ASP A 235 3.97 6.07 29.78
C ASP A 235 5.03 7.10 29.34
N THR A 236 4.91 7.62 28.11
CA THR A 236 5.77 8.69 27.59
C THR A 236 5.01 10.01 27.38
N ILE A 237 3.69 9.94 27.26
CA ILE A 237 2.82 11.11 27.11
C ILE A 237 2.23 11.47 28.47
N PRO A 238 2.32 12.73 28.92
CA PRO A 238 1.69 13.17 30.17
C PRO A 238 0.17 12.96 30.14
N ASP A 239 -0.40 12.41 31.23
CA ASP A 239 -1.85 12.14 31.31
C ASP A 239 -2.70 13.42 31.27
N GLU A 240 -2.15 14.54 31.77
CA GLU A 240 -2.82 15.83 31.87
C GLU A 240 -2.65 16.72 30.62
N LEU A 241 -2.16 16.14 29.51
CA LEU A 241 -2.01 16.89 28.28
C LEU A 241 -3.37 17.41 27.81
N SER A 242 -3.51 18.71 27.61
CA SER A 242 -4.73 19.30 27.03
C SER A 242 -4.82 19.01 25.54
N ARG A 243 -3.72 19.23 24.81
CA ARG A 243 -3.68 19.14 23.34
C ARG A 243 -2.34 18.61 22.82
N LEU A 244 -2.39 18.00 21.64
CA LEU A 244 -1.20 17.65 20.86
C LEU A 244 -0.92 18.70 19.78
N PRO A 245 0.35 18.86 19.36
CA PRO A 245 0.68 19.75 18.26
C PRO A 245 0.03 19.31 16.95
N GLN A 246 -0.29 20.26 16.08
CA GLN A 246 -0.90 19.96 14.77
C GLN A 246 0.08 19.99 13.60
N ASP A 247 1.23 20.65 13.74
CA ASP A 247 2.26 20.72 12.70
C ASP A 247 2.87 19.34 12.38
N ILE A 248 3.09 19.06 11.09
CA ILE A 248 3.54 17.74 10.64
C ILE A 248 4.94 17.37 11.12
N GLU A 249 5.83 18.35 11.28
CA GLU A 249 7.19 18.13 11.79
C GLU A 249 7.18 17.96 13.31
N ALA A 250 6.37 18.75 14.03
CA ALA A 250 6.13 18.56 15.46
C ALA A 250 5.56 17.17 15.78
N ILE A 251 4.58 16.71 14.99
CA ILE A 251 4.00 15.36 15.09
C ILE A 251 5.06 14.27 14.93
N LYS A 252 5.91 14.39 13.90
CA LYS A 252 7.01 13.44 13.67
C LYS A 252 7.98 13.45 14.84
N LEU A 253 8.37 14.64 15.29
CA LEU A 253 9.35 14.82 16.37
C LEU A 253 8.85 14.21 17.69
N VAL A 254 7.62 14.52 18.11
CA VAL A 254 6.99 13.97 19.32
C VAL A 254 6.81 12.45 19.21
N SER A 255 6.34 11.95 18.06
CA SER A 255 6.17 10.50 17.87
C SER A 255 7.50 9.75 17.97
N ILE A 256 8.58 10.33 17.44
CA ILE A 256 9.93 9.77 17.51
C ILE A 256 10.47 9.82 18.94
N ALA A 257 10.28 10.93 19.66
CA ALA A 257 10.65 11.08 21.06
C ALA A 257 9.94 10.05 21.95
N SER A 258 8.62 9.95 21.82
CA SER A 258 7.76 8.96 22.49
C SER A 258 8.24 7.54 22.25
N LYS A 259 8.58 7.21 21.00
CA LYS A 259 9.08 5.89 20.65
C LYS A 259 10.45 5.57 21.25
N LEU A 260 11.39 6.51 21.20
CA LEU A 260 12.71 6.32 21.79
C LEU A 260 12.60 6.11 23.29
N GLN A 261 11.90 7.01 23.99
CA GLN A 261 11.74 6.95 25.44
C GLN A 261 11.05 5.65 25.88
N PHE A 262 10.00 5.22 25.18
CA PHE A 262 9.33 3.95 25.45
C PHE A 262 10.29 2.76 25.34
N TRP A 263 11.13 2.70 24.30
CA TRP A 263 12.09 1.62 24.17
C TRP A 263 13.24 1.68 25.17
N LEU A 264 13.64 2.87 25.62
CA LEU A 264 14.61 2.99 26.70
C LEU A 264 14.05 2.47 28.03
N HIS A 265 12.77 2.74 28.33
CA HIS A 265 12.08 2.15 29.49
C HIS A 265 12.03 0.62 29.39
N GLN A 266 11.63 0.09 28.23
CA GLN A 266 11.57 -1.36 28.02
C GLN A 266 12.97 -2.02 28.11
N ALA A 267 14.02 -1.34 27.63
CA ALA A 267 15.40 -1.80 27.81
C ALA A 267 15.79 -1.85 29.29
N ALA A 268 15.45 -0.80 30.06
CA ALA A 268 15.72 -0.75 31.49
C ALA A 268 15.04 -1.89 32.27
N ASP A 269 13.77 -2.16 31.95
CA ASP A 269 13.01 -3.26 32.54
C ASP A 269 13.65 -4.61 32.19
N ALA A 270 14.04 -4.81 30.92
CA ALA A 270 14.65 -6.05 30.45
C ALA A 270 16.05 -6.29 31.05
N ILE A 271 16.85 -5.24 31.23
CA ILE A 271 18.15 -5.28 31.91
C ILE A 271 17.96 -5.68 33.37
N THR A 272 17.00 -5.04 34.05
CA THR A 272 16.67 -5.36 35.45
C THR A 272 16.17 -6.80 35.60
N ALA A 273 15.45 -7.31 34.61
CA ALA A 273 14.99 -8.69 34.56
C ALA A 273 16.05 -9.71 34.12
N GLY A 274 17.22 -9.26 33.63
CA GLY A 274 18.31 -10.14 33.18
C GLY A 274 18.00 -10.95 31.92
N LYS A 275 17.07 -10.51 31.07
CA LYS A 275 16.64 -11.24 29.86
C LYS A 275 17.01 -10.46 28.60
N PRO A 276 18.19 -10.69 28.00
CA PRO A 276 18.53 -10.07 26.73
C PRO A 276 17.62 -10.60 25.63
N ILE A 277 17.33 -9.75 24.65
CA ILE A 277 16.51 -10.12 23.49
C ILE A 277 17.46 -10.28 22.31
N GLU A 278 17.42 -11.44 21.65
CA GLU A 278 18.15 -11.65 20.40
C GLU A 278 17.65 -10.67 19.33
N ASN A 279 18.54 -9.81 18.86
CA ASN A 279 18.21 -8.76 17.92
C ASN A 279 19.34 -8.55 16.91
N ASP A 280 19.00 -8.22 15.66
CA ASP A 280 19.99 -7.91 14.63
C ASP A 280 20.68 -6.55 14.92
N PRO A 281 22.00 -6.53 15.19
CA PRO A 281 22.74 -5.29 15.48
C PRO A 281 22.73 -4.29 14.32
N ARG A 282 22.58 -4.74 13.06
CA ARG A 282 22.52 -3.85 11.90
C ARG A 282 21.25 -3.01 11.92
N GLN A 283 20.12 -3.63 12.26
CA GLN A 283 18.85 -2.93 12.42
C GLN A 283 18.94 -1.86 13.52
N ARG A 284 19.61 -2.17 14.63
CA ARG A 284 19.80 -1.24 15.76
C ARG A 284 20.65 -0.03 15.38
N ARG A 285 21.72 -0.23 14.63
CA ARG A 285 22.55 0.87 14.13
C ARG A 285 21.75 1.83 13.26
N SER A 286 20.98 1.30 12.31
CA SER A 286 20.11 2.12 11.45
C SER A 286 19.07 2.90 12.26
N LEU A 287 18.51 2.26 13.28
CA LEU A 287 17.49 2.84 14.15
C LEU A 287 18.04 3.99 15.00
N VAL A 288 19.19 3.80 15.64
CA VAL A 288 19.89 4.84 16.42
C VAL A 288 20.25 6.03 15.54
N SER A 289 20.78 5.76 14.34
CA SER A 289 21.10 6.83 13.38
C SER A 289 19.85 7.62 12.99
N SER A 290 18.72 6.94 12.78
CA SER A 290 17.45 7.58 12.44
C SER A 290 16.93 8.45 13.58
N PHE A 291 17.00 7.96 14.82
CA PHE A 291 16.60 8.74 16.01
C PHE A 291 17.47 9.97 16.23
N ARG A 292 18.79 9.81 16.15
CA ARG A 292 19.74 10.92 16.29
C ARG A 292 19.54 11.99 15.21
N THR A 293 19.25 11.58 13.98
CA THR A 293 18.99 12.50 12.87
C THR A 293 17.68 13.26 13.09
N ALA A 294 16.60 12.55 13.47
CA ALA A 294 15.28 13.15 13.57
C ALA A 294 15.07 14.02 14.83
N LEU A 295 15.63 13.63 15.97
CA LEU A 295 15.54 14.41 17.22
C LEU A 295 16.53 15.57 17.25
N GLY A 296 17.55 15.53 16.39
CA GLY A 296 18.72 16.36 16.48
C GLY A 296 19.76 15.80 17.46
N LEU A 297 21.01 16.15 17.20
CA LEU A 297 22.18 15.69 17.93
C LEU A 297 22.06 15.90 19.45
N ASN A 298 21.71 17.12 19.86
CA ASN A 298 21.74 17.52 21.27
C ASN A 298 20.67 16.81 22.10
N ARG A 299 19.40 16.82 21.66
CA ARG A 299 18.29 16.19 22.37
C ARG A 299 18.48 14.67 22.50
N PHE A 300 18.97 14.03 21.43
CA PHE A 300 19.27 12.60 21.46
C PHE A 300 20.42 12.30 22.42
N ASP A 301 21.54 13.03 22.30
CA ASP A 301 22.71 12.73 23.12
C ASP A 301 22.47 13.02 24.61
N GLU A 302 21.78 14.11 24.95
CA GLU A 302 21.39 14.45 26.32
C GLU A 302 20.53 13.36 26.96
N GLU A 303 19.49 12.88 26.26
CA GLU A 303 18.63 11.82 26.78
C GLU A 303 19.43 10.54 27.05
N ILE A 304 20.27 10.13 26.10
CA ILE A 304 21.05 8.91 26.27
C ILE A 304 22.10 9.05 27.38
N GLN A 305 22.68 10.23 27.58
CA GLN A 305 23.57 10.52 28.71
C GLN A 305 22.82 10.45 30.05
N ASN A 306 21.58 10.94 30.11
CA ASN A 306 20.72 10.79 31.28
C ASN A 306 20.50 9.30 31.61
N TRP A 307 20.17 8.48 30.60
CA TRP A 307 20.05 7.02 30.77
C TRP A 307 21.34 6.34 31.19
N MET A 308 22.50 6.81 30.70
CA MET A 308 23.81 6.29 31.08
C MET A 308 24.11 6.49 32.57
N SER A 309 23.59 7.57 33.17
CA SER A 309 23.70 7.81 34.62
C SER A 309 22.83 6.87 35.45
N HIS A 310 21.68 6.44 34.91
CA HIS A 310 20.74 5.53 35.58
C HIS A 310 21.11 4.06 35.42
N ILE A 311 21.67 3.68 34.27
CA ILE A 311 22.06 2.33 33.93
C ILE A 311 23.53 2.37 33.50
N PRO A 312 24.50 2.29 34.42
CA PRO A 312 25.90 2.44 34.06
C PRO A 312 26.31 1.35 33.03
N PRO A 313 27.17 1.70 32.06
CA PRO A 313 27.68 0.71 31.11
C PRO A 313 28.47 -0.39 31.84
N PRO A 314 28.60 -1.60 31.25
CA PRO A 314 29.40 -2.67 31.83
C PRO A 314 30.81 -2.18 32.21
N PRO A 315 31.34 -2.60 33.37
CA PRO A 315 32.66 -2.17 33.83
C PRO A 315 33.75 -2.40 32.79
N GLY A 316 34.60 -1.40 32.56
CA GLY A 316 35.71 -1.48 31.60
C GLY A 316 35.33 -1.21 30.14
N THR A 317 34.06 -0.94 29.83
CA THR A 317 33.65 -0.49 28.49
C THR A 317 33.52 1.03 28.43
N GLN A 318 34.06 1.64 27.39
CA GLN A 318 33.82 3.05 27.05
C GLN A 318 32.93 3.10 25.81
N PHE A 319 31.72 3.62 25.96
CA PHE A 319 30.80 3.79 24.84
C PHE A 319 30.66 5.26 24.48
N THR A 320 30.64 5.54 23.18
CA THR A 320 30.04 6.79 22.69
C THR A 320 28.52 6.76 22.93
N THR A 321 27.87 7.92 22.95
CA THR A 321 26.42 8.03 23.16
C THR A 321 25.62 7.15 22.18
N SER A 322 25.99 7.12 20.89
CA SER A 322 25.34 6.24 19.92
C SER A 322 25.64 4.75 20.12
N GLN A 323 26.85 4.39 20.54
CA GLN A 323 27.16 2.98 20.85
C GLN A 323 26.39 2.50 22.08
N TYR A 324 26.27 3.36 23.10
CA TYR A 324 25.52 3.05 24.31
C TYR A 324 24.01 2.95 24.02
N ALA A 325 23.45 3.85 23.22
CA ALA A 325 22.07 3.74 22.75
C ALA A 325 21.83 2.43 21.97
N MET A 326 22.78 2.05 21.11
CA MET A 326 22.69 0.79 20.36
C MET A 326 22.70 -0.41 21.32
N TRP A 327 23.56 -0.39 22.34
CA TRP A 327 23.60 -1.42 23.39
C TRP A 327 22.29 -1.48 24.18
N LEU A 328 21.77 -0.36 24.70
CA LEU A 328 20.47 -0.33 25.40
C LEU A 328 19.36 -0.91 24.52
N LEU A 329 19.30 -0.50 23.25
CA LEU A 329 18.25 -0.98 22.36
C LEU A 329 18.36 -2.47 22.03
N THR A 330 19.50 -3.15 22.24
CA THR A 330 19.53 -4.63 22.14
C THR A 330 18.69 -5.33 23.21
N TRP A 331 18.37 -4.65 24.32
CA TRP A 331 17.52 -5.17 25.39
C TRP A 331 16.03 -4.89 25.17
N ALA A 332 15.67 -3.92 24.33
CA ALA A 332 14.27 -3.58 24.07
C ALA A 332 13.63 -4.52 23.04
N PRO A 333 12.40 -5.02 23.28
CA PRO A 333 11.63 -5.81 22.31
C PRO A 333 11.16 -4.90 21.17
N VAL A 334 12.03 -4.65 20.20
CA VAL A 334 11.64 -3.90 19.01
C VAL A 334 10.98 -4.86 18.06
N ALA A 335 9.67 -4.99 18.24
CA ALA A 335 8.84 -5.67 17.29
C ALA A 335 9.14 -5.10 15.88
N PRO A 336 9.28 -5.96 14.85
CA PRO A 336 9.36 -5.48 13.48
C PRO A 336 8.15 -4.58 13.22
N SER A 337 8.39 -3.41 12.61
CA SER A 337 7.43 -2.30 12.57
C SER A 337 6.00 -2.77 12.30
N ARG A 338 5.00 -2.20 13.00
CA ARG A 338 3.58 -2.53 12.74
C ARG A 338 3.17 -2.32 11.28
N SER A 339 3.87 -1.51 10.48
CA SER A 339 3.65 -1.47 9.03
C SER A 339 3.91 -2.83 8.38
N SER A 340 4.96 -3.55 8.79
CA SER A 340 5.24 -4.91 8.33
C SER A 340 4.22 -5.94 8.83
N GLN A 341 3.72 -5.80 10.08
CA GLN A 341 2.70 -6.71 10.62
C GLN A 341 1.28 -6.39 10.11
N ARG A 342 0.91 -5.12 9.95
CA ARG A 342 -0.33 -4.70 9.30
C ARG A 342 -0.30 -5.13 7.85
N LEU A 343 0.80 -4.99 7.10
CA LEU A 343 0.92 -5.64 5.79
C LEU A 343 0.70 -7.15 5.93
N LYS A 344 1.47 -7.88 6.73
CA LYS A 344 1.30 -9.35 6.85
C LYS A 344 -0.13 -9.80 7.21
N ARG A 345 -0.80 -9.14 8.17
CA ARG A 345 -2.19 -9.47 8.58
C ARG A 345 -3.24 -8.98 7.57
N LYS A 346 -2.99 -7.90 6.85
CA LYS A 346 -3.89 -7.34 5.82
C LYS A 346 -3.87 -8.19 4.54
N TRP A 347 -2.74 -8.84 4.27
CA TRP A 347 -2.61 -9.86 3.22
C TRP A 347 -3.29 -11.17 3.63
N ALA A 348 -3.17 -11.58 4.90
CA ALA A 348 -3.92 -12.73 5.42
C ALA A 348 -5.45 -12.53 5.50
N SER A 349 -5.93 -11.28 5.43
CA SER A 349 -7.37 -10.93 5.46
C SER A 349 -7.94 -10.47 4.11
N GLY A 350 -7.16 -10.52 3.03
CA GLY A 350 -7.64 -10.29 1.65
C GLY A 350 -8.22 -8.90 1.36
N SER A 351 -7.94 -7.88 2.20
CA SER A 351 -8.54 -6.54 2.04
C SER A 351 -7.55 -5.53 1.45
N PRO A 352 -7.72 -5.10 0.18
CA PRO A 352 -6.81 -4.13 -0.46
C PRO A 352 -6.98 -2.70 0.06
N GLU A 353 -5.85 -2.01 0.26
CA GLU A 353 -5.77 -0.59 0.65
C GLU A 353 -6.32 0.37 -0.42
N PRO A 354 -6.86 1.53 -0.01
CA PRO A 354 -6.97 2.71 -0.86
C PRO A 354 -5.56 3.34 -1.02
N ASN A 355 -5.11 3.48 -2.27
CA ASN A 355 -3.81 4.08 -2.60
C ASN A 355 -3.68 5.48 -1.97
N VAL A 356 -2.64 5.69 -1.15
CA VAL A 356 -2.20 7.02 -0.74
C VAL A 356 -1.43 7.61 -1.92
N VAL A 357 -1.98 8.68 -2.49
CA VAL A 357 -1.29 9.54 -3.47
C VAL A 357 -0.17 10.25 -2.73
N VAL A 358 1.08 10.01 -3.13
CA VAL A 358 2.22 10.83 -2.74
C VAL A 358 2.45 11.79 -3.91
N GLU A 359 2.03 13.04 -3.76
CA GLU A 359 2.38 14.11 -4.69
C GLU A 359 3.87 14.48 -4.50
N PRO A 360 4.62 14.71 -5.59
CA PRO A 360 5.95 15.29 -5.48
C PRO A 360 5.84 16.82 -5.39
N ASN A 361 5.92 17.37 -4.17
CA ASN A 361 6.16 18.80 -3.99
C ASN A 361 7.60 19.13 -4.38
N VAL A 362 7.78 19.70 -5.58
CA VAL A 362 8.99 20.44 -5.93
C VAL A 362 8.70 21.90 -5.61
N VAL A 363 9.16 22.36 -4.45
CA VAL A 363 9.15 23.78 -4.09
C VAL A 363 10.38 24.40 -4.76
N VAL A 364 10.16 25.22 -5.78
CA VAL A 364 11.15 26.18 -6.28
C VAL A 364 10.92 27.47 -5.49
N GLU A 365 11.88 27.85 -4.66
CA GLU A 365 11.91 29.17 -4.03
C GLU A 365 12.11 30.27 -5.08
N PRO A 366 11.43 31.42 -4.96
CA PRO A 366 11.96 32.67 -5.49
C PRO A 366 12.18 33.66 -4.36
N ASN A 367 13.44 33.92 -4.06
CA ASN A 367 13.88 35.10 -3.30
C ASN A 367 14.53 36.07 -4.28
N VAL A 368 13.83 37.13 -4.69
CA VAL A 368 14.44 38.45 -4.95
C VAL A 368 13.37 39.53 -4.71
N VAL A 369 13.59 40.34 -3.68
CA VAL A 369 12.89 41.60 -3.40
C VAL A 369 13.48 42.69 -4.28
N VAL A 370 12.65 43.39 -5.06
CA VAL A 370 12.98 44.72 -5.61
C VAL A 370 11.76 45.64 -5.47
N GLU A 371 11.99 46.81 -4.90
CA GLU A 371 11.02 47.87 -4.60
C GLU A 371 10.37 48.50 -5.85
N PRO A 372 9.18 49.13 -5.71
CA PRO A 372 8.50 49.79 -6.81
C PRO A 372 8.89 51.27 -6.87
N ASN A 373 9.22 51.79 -8.07
CA ASN A 373 8.87 53.15 -8.45
C ASN A 373 9.07 53.40 -9.94
N VAL A 374 8.31 54.39 -10.42
CA VAL A 374 8.33 55.07 -11.72
C VAL A 374 7.27 54.62 -12.73
N VAL A 375 6.21 55.42 -12.74
CA VAL A 375 5.17 55.59 -13.77
C VAL A 375 5.77 56.29 -14.98
N VAL A 376 5.69 55.69 -16.17
CA VAL A 376 5.75 56.40 -17.46
C VAL A 376 4.81 55.71 -18.46
N ASP A 377 3.89 56.49 -19.01
CA ASP A 377 2.94 56.11 -20.07
C ASP A 377 3.59 56.04 -21.48
N LEU A 378 2.93 55.28 -22.37
CA LEU A 378 3.06 55.11 -23.85
C LEU A 378 3.98 53.99 -24.40
N PRO A 379 3.68 53.43 -25.59
CA PRO A 379 2.38 52.96 -26.09
C PRO A 379 2.48 51.51 -26.63
N SER A 380 1.30 50.89 -26.77
CA SER A 380 1.02 49.55 -27.26
C SER A 380 1.94 49.04 -28.38
N SER A 381 2.76 48.02 -28.07
CA SER A 381 3.35 47.13 -29.05
C SER A 381 3.04 45.67 -28.67
N VAL A 382 2.64 44.91 -29.66
CA VAL A 382 2.06 43.56 -29.57
C VAL A 382 3.07 42.60 -28.94
N SER A 383 2.83 42.25 -27.68
CA SER A 383 3.56 41.20 -26.99
C SER A 383 3.04 39.85 -27.49
N SER A 384 3.85 39.18 -28.30
CA SER A 384 3.65 37.77 -28.65
C SER A 384 3.80 36.97 -27.36
N THR A 385 2.69 36.46 -26.84
CA THR A 385 2.68 35.58 -25.68
C THR A 385 3.45 34.31 -26.02
N ALA A 386 4.64 34.19 -25.44
CA ALA A 386 5.38 32.96 -25.29
C ALA A 386 4.59 31.99 -24.40
N ALA A 387 3.58 31.34 -24.99
CA ALA A 387 3.10 30.05 -24.54
C ALA A 387 4.08 28.99 -25.08
N GLU A 388 5.28 28.97 -24.51
CA GLU A 388 6.32 27.98 -24.80
C GLU A 388 5.87 26.59 -24.31
N THR A 389 5.23 25.86 -25.23
CA THR A 389 5.64 24.51 -25.66
C THR A 389 5.98 23.46 -24.60
N ASP A 390 5.20 23.33 -23.52
CA ASP A 390 5.26 22.13 -22.66
C ASP A 390 4.58 20.89 -23.30
N HIS A 391 4.09 21.01 -24.54
CA HIS A 391 3.39 19.96 -25.28
C HIS A 391 4.31 19.00 -26.07
N GLN A 392 5.63 19.23 -26.11
CA GLN A 392 6.48 18.60 -27.14
C GLN A 392 6.97 17.16 -26.81
N PHE A 393 6.74 16.66 -25.60
CA PHE A 393 7.14 15.30 -25.21
C PHE A 393 5.94 14.38 -24.90
N SER A 394 4.82 14.59 -25.58
CA SER A 394 3.68 13.69 -25.46
C SER A 394 3.98 12.34 -26.11
N TRP A 395 3.68 11.26 -25.38
CA TRP A 395 3.59 9.93 -25.95
C TRP A 395 2.55 9.97 -27.08
N ASN A 396 2.97 9.71 -28.32
CA ASN A 396 2.10 9.95 -29.46
C ASN A 396 0.91 8.96 -29.48
N ALA A 397 -0.22 9.40 -30.04
CA ALA A 397 -1.46 8.63 -30.06
C ALA A 397 -1.30 7.28 -30.80
N GLY A 398 -0.43 7.21 -31.80
CA GLY A 398 -0.15 5.97 -32.54
C GLY A 398 0.52 4.90 -31.68
N ALA A 399 1.54 5.27 -30.89
CA ALA A 399 2.21 4.38 -29.96
C ALA A 399 1.27 3.96 -28.81
N ASP A 400 0.38 4.85 -28.38
CA ASP A 400 -0.67 4.53 -27.40
C ASP A 400 -1.66 3.49 -27.93
N SER A 401 -2.14 3.70 -29.15
CA SER A 401 -3.04 2.77 -29.83
C SER A 401 -2.37 1.40 -30.04
N ALA A 402 -1.11 1.37 -30.49
CA ALA A 402 -0.36 0.12 -30.68
C ALA A 402 -0.14 -0.64 -29.36
N LEU A 403 0.15 0.09 -28.27
CA LEU A 403 0.29 -0.52 -26.94
C LEU A 403 -1.03 -1.10 -26.42
N LYS A 404 -2.14 -0.38 -26.59
CA LYS A 404 -3.49 -0.88 -26.24
C LYS A 404 -3.90 -2.07 -27.10
N ALA A 405 -3.57 -2.07 -28.39
CA ALA A 405 -3.82 -3.20 -29.28
C ALA A 405 -3.02 -4.44 -28.88
N PHE A 406 -1.76 -4.25 -28.46
CA PHE A 406 -0.95 -5.33 -27.90
C PHE A 406 -1.59 -5.92 -26.63
N VAL A 407 -1.99 -5.07 -25.67
CA VAL A 407 -2.69 -5.54 -24.45
C VAL A 407 -4.00 -6.26 -24.78
N THR A 408 -4.74 -5.77 -25.79
CA THR A 408 -5.98 -6.41 -26.28
C THR A 408 -5.70 -7.82 -26.82
N THR A 409 -4.61 -8.00 -27.55
CA THR A 409 -4.19 -9.32 -28.06
C THR A 409 -3.90 -10.28 -26.91
N ILE A 410 -3.19 -9.83 -25.87
CA ILE A 410 -2.92 -10.65 -24.67
C ILE A 410 -4.22 -11.02 -23.93
N ILE A 411 -5.19 -10.10 -23.84
CA ILE A 411 -6.50 -10.39 -23.27
C ILE A 411 -7.17 -11.52 -24.04
N GLN A 412 -7.23 -11.40 -25.37
CA GLN A 412 -7.89 -12.38 -26.22
C GLN A 412 -7.22 -13.76 -26.14
N GLU A 413 -5.90 -13.83 -26.25
CA GLU A 413 -5.15 -15.09 -26.11
C GLU A 413 -5.39 -15.75 -24.74
N SER A 414 -5.42 -14.94 -23.67
CA SER A 414 -5.67 -15.42 -22.31
C SER A 414 -7.09 -15.96 -22.14
N VAL A 415 -8.09 -15.31 -22.74
CA VAL A 415 -9.48 -15.78 -22.73
C VAL A 415 -9.62 -17.08 -23.51
N GLU A 416 -8.97 -17.21 -24.67
CA GLU A 416 -8.98 -18.44 -25.46
C GLU A 416 -8.30 -19.62 -24.74
N ILE A 417 -7.22 -19.35 -23.97
CA ILE A 417 -6.59 -20.34 -23.09
C ILE A 417 -7.56 -20.79 -22.00
N ASP A 418 -8.20 -19.85 -21.30
CA ASP A 418 -9.16 -20.13 -20.24
C ASP A 418 -10.37 -20.92 -20.77
N GLN A 419 -10.89 -20.56 -21.95
CA GLN A 419 -12.01 -21.26 -22.60
C GLN A 419 -11.63 -22.70 -23.00
N ARG A 420 -10.43 -22.91 -23.54
CA ARG A 420 -9.93 -24.25 -23.85
C ARG A 420 -9.72 -25.09 -22.59
N ALA A 421 -9.23 -24.50 -21.50
CA ALA A 421 -9.09 -25.19 -20.22
C ALA A 421 -10.46 -25.56 -19.63
N ALA A 422 -11.43 -24.65 -19.68
CA ALA A 422 -12.80 -24.93 -19.28
C ALA A 422 -13.43 -26.07 -20.11
N ALA A 423 -13.23 -26.09 -21.42
CA ALA A 423 -13.73 -27.14 -22.29
C ALA A 423 -13.06 -28.51 -22.02
N ARG A 424 -11.76 -28.52 -21.71
CA ARG A 424 -10.99 -29.75 -21.48
C ARG A 424 -11.24 -30.37 -20.10
N TYR A 425 -11.33 -29.54 -19.06
CA TYR A 425 -11.38 -30.01 -17.66
C TYR A 425 -12.76 -29.81 -17.01
N GLY A 426 -13.69 -29.13 -17.70
CA GLY A 426 -15.08 -28.98 -17.27
C GLY A 426 -15.22 -28.24 -15.94
N LYS A 427 -16.19 -28.69 -15.14
CA LYS A 427 -16.62 -28.02 -13.91
C LYS A 427 -15.54 -27.99 -12.83
N GLU A 428 -14.72 -29.04 -12.72
CA GLU A 428 -13.69 -29.13 -11.67
C GLU A 428 -12.66 -28.00 -11.79
N TRP A 429 -12.23 -27.70 -13.01
CA TRP A 429 -11.32 -26.58 -13.26
C TRP A 429 -11.98 -25.23 -12.99
N MET A 430 -13.25 -25.06 -13.40
CA MET A 430 -14.00 -23.83 -13.11
C MET A 430 -14.16 -23.60 -11.61
N ASP A 431 -14.52 -24.65 -10.85
CA ASP A 431 -14.67 -24.59 -9.41
C ASP A 431 -13.33 -24.27 -8.72
N ARG A 432 -12.22 -24.86 -9.20
CA ARG A 432 -10.86 -24.60 -8.71
C ARG A 432 -10.41 -23.16 -8.95
N GLU A 433 -10.65 -22.61 -10.14
CA GLU A 433 -10.32 -21.22 -10.48
C GLU A 433 -11.34 -20.21 -9.91
N GLY A 434 -12.43 -20.70 -9.31
CA GLY A 434 -13.51 -19.86 -8.79
C GLY A 434 -14.26 -19.10 -9.90
N ILE A 435 -14.38 -19.72 -11.07
CA ILE A 435 -15.10 -19.19 -12.23
C ILE A 435 -16.59 -19.35 -11.99
N MET A 436 -17.33 -18.26 -12.18
CA MET A 436 -18.76 -18.24 -11.94
C MET A 436 -19.52 -18.79 -13.15
N SER A 437 -20.64 -19.47 -12.90
CA SER A 437 -21.54 -19.86 -13.98
C SER A 437 -22.10 -18.63 -14.70
N GLU A 438 -22.52 -18.81 -15.95
CA GLU A 438 -23.07 -17.73 -16.77
C GLU A 438 -24.32 -17.09 -16.14
N GLU A 439 -25.15 -17.91 -15.47
CA GLU A 439 -26.31 -17.43 -14.72
C GLU A 439 -25.89 -16.65 -13.48
N GLY A 440 -24.92 -17.15 -12.72
CA GLY A 440 -24.38 -16.40 -11.57
C GLY A 440 -23.79 -15.05 -11.99
N LYS A 441 -23.10 -14.99 -13.14
CA LYS A 441 -22.57 -13.74 -13.70
C LYS A 441 -23.70 -12.76 -14.03
N ARG A 442 -24.80 -13.25 -14.61
CA ARG A 442 -26.00 -12.44 -14.90
C ARG A 442 -26.65 -11.92 -13.63
N GLU A 443 -26.84 -12.77 -12.61
CA GLU A 443 -27.40 -12.37 -11.32
C GLU A 443 -26.53 -11.30 -10.63
N VAL A 444 -25.21 -11.49 -10.61
CA VAL A 444 -24.23 -10.53 -10.08
C VAL A 444 -24.28 -9.21 -10.84
N ALA A 445 -24.32 -9.25 -12.17
CA ALA A 445 -24.40 -8.06 -13.01
C ALA A 445 -25.69 -7.28 -12.74
N ALA A 446 -26.84 -7.97 -12.75
CA ALA A 446 -28.15 -7.36 -12.52
C ALA A 446 -28.22 -6.70 -11.14
N PHE A 447 -27.76 -7.42 -10.11
CA PHE A 447 -27.68 -6.89 -8.75
C PHE A 447 -26.75 -5.67 -8.67
N ALA A 448 -25.57 -5.74 -9.28
CA ALA A 448 -24.61 -4.64 -9.25
C ALA A 448 -25.13 -3.38 -9.98
N ALA A 449 -25.80 -3.56 -11.12
CA ALA A 449 -26.42 -2.49 -11.89
C ALA A 449 -27.54 -1.80 -11.10
N ASP A 450 -28.52 -2.57 -10.61
CA ASP A 450 -29.62 -2.05 -9.78
C ASP A 450 -29.07 -1.36 -8.52
N LYS A 451 -28.09 -1.97 -7.86
CA LYS A 451 -27.56 -1.40 -6.63
C LYS A 451 -26.78 -0.12 -6.89
N LEU A 452 -26.03 -0.05 -7.98
CA LEU A 452 -25.30 1.15 -8.34
C LEU A 452 -26.28 2.29 -8.67
N ASP A 453 -27.31 2.04 -9.48
CA ASP A 453 -28.31 3.03 -9.84
C ASP A 453 -28.97 3.65 -8.60
N ASN A 454 -29.43 2.80 -7.69
CA ASN A 454 -29.96 3.20 -6.39
C ASN A 454 -28.96 4.01 -5.53
N LEU A 455 -27.67 3.70 -5.62
CA LEU A 455 -26.63 4.40 -4.87
C LEU A 455 -26.25 5.74 -5.48
N LEU A 456 -26.32 5.88 -6.80
CA LEU A 456 -25.99 7.11 -7.52
C LEU A 456 -26.94 8.25 -7.12
N THR A 457 -28.23 7.95 -6.90
CA THR A 457 -29.21 8.94 -6.39
C THR A 457 -28.87 9.49 -5.00
N GLN A 458 -28.10 8.75 -4.21
CA GLN A 458 -27.72 9.11 -2.84
C GLN A 458 -26.25 9.51 -2.73
N PHE A 459 -25.55 9.59 -3.86
CA PHE A 459 -24.11 9.69 -3.90
C PHE A 459 -23.67 11.11 -3.56
N ARG A 460 -22.65 11.23 -2.70
CA ARG A 460 -21.99 12.52 -2.44
C ARG A 460 -20.80 12.64 -3.37
N PRO A 461 -20.46 13.85 -3.85
CA PRO A 461 -19.31 14.06 -4.72
C PRO A 461 -18.05 13.48 -4.07
N MET A 462 -17.48 12.46 -4.70
CA MET A 462 -16.16 11.92 -4.37
C MET A 462 -15.37 11.93 -5.67
N THR A 463 -14.08 12.26 -5.60
CA THR A 463 -13.18 12.21 -6.75
C THR A 463 -12.47 10.85 -6.79
N PRO A 464 -12.98 9.87 -7.55
CA PRO A 464 -12.29 8.59 -7.70
C PRO A 464 -10.97 8.77 -8.48
N ASP A 465 -9.97 7.97 -8.14
CA ASP A 465 -8.68 7.93 -8.84
C ASP A 465 -8.81 7.15 -10.16
N PHE A 466 -8.90 7.83 -11.30
CA PHE A 466 -9.04 7.19 -12.60
C PHE A 466 -7.72 6.69 -13.20
N SER A 467 -6.57 6.88 -12.54
CA SER A 467 -5.27 6.40 -13.05
C SER A 467 -5.11 4.88 -12.92
N ARG A 468 -5.91 4.25 -12.06
CA ARG A 468 -5.84 2.83 -11.75
C ARG A 468 -7.23 2.26 -11.59
N CYS A 469 -7.45 1.09 -12.17
CA CYS A 469 -8.68 0.34 -11.99
C CYS A 469 -8.41 -0.99 -11.28
N GLY A 470 -9.19 -1.33 -10.26
CA GLY A 470 -9.07 -2.64 -9.62
C GLY A 470 -9.62 -3.74 -10.53
N TRP A 471 -8.88 -4.85 -10.68
CA TRP A 471 -9.25 -6.00 -11.52
C TRP A 471 -10.72 -6.39 -11.33
N ARG A 472 -11.11 -6.62 -10.08
CA ARG A 472 -12.47 -7.00 -9.71
C ARG A 472 -13.54 -6.08 -10.31
N TRP A 473 -13.31 -4.77 -10.25
CA TRP A 473 -14.31 -3.78 -10.67
C TRP A 473 -14.35 -3.63 -12.17
N LEU A 474 -13.18 -3.76 -12.82
CA LEU A 474 -13.09 -3.78 -14.27
C LEU A 474 -13.75 -5.03 -14.86
N HIS A 475 -13.52 -6.18 -14.23
CA HIS A 475 -14.19 -7.43 -14.52
C HIS A 475 -15.71 -7.30 -14.36
N LEU A 476 -16.18 -6.76 -13.23
CA LEU A 476 -17.62 -6.54 -13.02
C LEU A 476 -18.25 -5.61 -14.07
N ALA A 477 -17.56 -4.52 -14.44
CA ALA A 477 -18.04 -3.62 -15.49
C ALA A 477 -18.14 -4.33 -16.86
N GLY A 478 -17.14 -5.16 -17.20
CA GLY A 478 -17.18 -6.01 -18.38
C GLY A 478 -18.35 -7.01 -18.34
N VAL A 479 -18.55 -7.69 -17.20
CA VAL A 479 -19.66 -8.64 -17.04
C VAL A 479 -21.03 -7.95 -17.14
N ILE A 480 -21.18 -6.70 -16.67
CA ILE A 480 -22.40 -5.91 -16.88
C ILE A 480 -22.64 -5.68 -18.38
N LYS A 481 -21.61 -5.25 -19.12
CA LYS A 481 -21.70 -5.07 -20.58
C LYS A 481 -22.08 -6.35 -21.30
N ASP A 482 -21.40 -7.45 -20.97
CA ASP A 482 -21.57 -8.73 -21.66
C ASP A 482 -22.93 -9.40 -21.34
N ARG A 483 -23.46 -9.23 -20.12
CA ARG A 483 -24.68 -9.93 -19.66
C ARG A 483 -25.95 -9.11 -19.78
N LEU A 484 -25.85 -7.80 -19.61
CA LEU A 484 -27.01 -6.90 -19.61
C LEU A 484 -27.05 -6.00 -20.85
N GLY A 485 -25.96 -5.94 -21.63
CA GLY A 485 -25.86 -5.16 -22.86
C GLY A 485 -25.26 -3.77 -22.65
N GLY A 486 -24.84 -3.16 -23.77
CA GLY A 486 -24.23 -1.83 -23.79
C GLY A 486 -25.15 -0.71 -23.30
N CYS A 487 -26.45 -0.79 -23.58
CA CYS A 487 -27.42 0.23 -23.17
C CYS A 487 -27.52 0.40 -21.64
N VAL A 488 -27.37 -0.70 -20.88
CA VAL A 488 -27.35 -0.65 -19.41
C VAL A 488 -26.09 0.03 -18.92
N VAL A 489 -24.93 -0.23 -19.54
CA VAL A 489 -23.67 0.45 -19.23
C VAL A 489 -23.79 1.94 -19.53
N ASP A 490 -24.28 2.31 -20.71
CA ASP A 490 -24.44 3.71 -21.13
C ASP A 490 -25.37 4.47 -20.19
N HIS A 491 -26.47 3.84 -19.75
CA HIS A 491 -27.36 4.41 -18.75
C HIS A 491 -26.64 4.64 -17.41
N LEU A 492 -25.97 3.63 -16.86
CA LEU A 492 -25.24 3.75 -15.59
C LEU A 492 -24.13 4.80 -15.65
N VAL A 493 -23.42 4.89 -16.77
CA VAL A 493 -22.37 5.90 -17.00
C VAL A 493 -22.99 7.29 -17.06
N THR A 494 -24.08 7.47 -17.81
CA THR A 494 -24.79 8.76 -17.91
C THR A 494 -25.31 9.22 -16.54
N THR A 495 -25.92 8.32 -15.77
CA THR A 495 -26.40 8.61 -14.41
C THR A 495 -25.24 8.94 -13.47
N ALA A 496 -24.13 8.22 -13.55
CA ALA A 496 -22.96 8.49 -12.72
C ALA A 496 -22.27 9.81 -13.08
N GLU A 497 -22.22 10.18 -14.36
CA GLU A 497 -21.63 11.45 -14.84
C GLU A 497 -22.36 12.69 -14.31
N GLN A 498 -23.64 12.56 -13.94
CA GLN A 498 -24.40 13.62 -13.27
C GLN A 498 -23.85 13.94 -11.87
N VAL A 499 -23.15 13.00 -11.23
CA VAL A 499 -22.59 13.17 -9.87
C VAL A 499 -21.06 13.29 -9.89
N VAL A 500 -20.39 12.57 -10.79
CA VAL A 500 -18.93 12.53 -10.91
C VAL A 500 -18.56 12.66 -12.37
N SER A 501 -18.02 13.80 -12.79
CA SER A 501 -17.59 14.00 -14.17
C SER A 501 -16.55 12.96 -14.60
N ARG A 502 -16.74 12.36 -15.78
CA ARG A 502 -15.77 11.45 -16.37
C ARG A 502 -14.60 12.26 -16.95
N PRO A 503 -13.33 11.96 -16.58
CA PRO A 503 -12.19 12.64 -17.16
C PRO A 503 -12.03 12.31 -18.65
N ASP A 504 -11.44 13.26 -19.39
CA ASP A 504 -11.12 13.07 -20.80
C ASP A 504 -10.23 11.84 -21.02
N GLY A 505 -10.54 11.08 -22.07
CA GLY A 505 -9.80 9.88 -22.43
C GLY A 505 -10.08 8.65 -21.55
N VAL A 506 -10.96 8.72 -20.55
CA VAL A 506 -11.38 7.54 -19.78
C VAL A 506 -12.55 6.85 -20.49
N SER A 507 -12.42 5.54 -20.76
CA SER A 507 -13.50 4.78 -21.42
C SER A 507 -14.71 4.59 -20.49
N PRO A 508 -15.93 4.43 -21.04
CA PRO A 508 -17.14 4.19 -20.24
C PRO A 508 -16.98 3.03 -19.24
N LEU A 509 -16.37 1.92 -19.67
CA LEU A 509 -16.13 0.76 -18.80
C LEU A 509 -15.13 1.04 -17.69
N THR A 510 -14.03 1.72 -18.00
CA THR A 510 -13.01 2.09 -17.00
C THR A 510 -13.58 3.09 -15.99
N TYR A 511 -14.39 4.02 -16.45
CA TYR A 511 -15.10 4.97 -15.62
C TYR A 511 -16.08 4.25 -14.68
N LEU A 512 -16.96 3.39 -15.23
CA LEU A 512 -17.92 2.61 -14.46
C LEU A 512 -17.22 1.74 -13.40
N ALA A 513 -16.13 1.08 -13.75
CA ALA A 513 -15.34 0.29 -12.82
C ALA A 513 -14.77 1.14 -11.66
N ASN A 514 -14.35 2.38 -11.91
CA ASN A 514 -13.89 3.28 -10.87
C ASN A 514 -15.02 3.79 -9.97
N VAL A 515 -16.22 3.99 -10.53
CA VAL A 515 -17.42 4.33 -9.76
C VAL A 515 -17.83 3.14 -8.85
N LEU A 516 -17.82 1.92 -9.38
CA LEU A 516 -18.08 0.67 -8.63
C LEU A 516 -17.08 0.47 -7.48
N ARG A 517 -15.83 0.90 -7.66
CA ARG A 517 -14.77 0.86 -6.64
C ARG A 517 -15.00 1.82 -5.47
N SER A 518 -15.86 2.84 -5.63
CA SER A 518 -16.11 3.84 -4.58
C SER A 518 -16.50 3.18 -3.25
N SER A 519 -16.09 3.79 -2.12
CA SER A 519 -16.19 3.14 -0.80
C SER A 519 -17.63 2.73 -0.41
N ARG A 520 -18.64 3.44 -0.94
CA ARG A 520 -20.05 3.15 -0.69
C ARG A 520 -20.55 1.99 -1.55
N ALA A 521 -20.30 2.03 -2.86
CA ALA A 521 -20.62 0.94 -3.77
C ALA A 521 -19.91 -0.34 -3.35
N ARG A 522 -18.60 -0.26 -3.11
CA ARG A 522 -17.76 -1.36 -2.62
C ARG A 522 -18.35 -2.04 -1.39
N ARG A 523 -18.65 -1.29 -0.31
CA ARG A 523 -19.20 -1.89 0.92
C ARG A 523 -20.55 -2.57 0.70
N SER A 524 -21.41 -1.94 -0.09
CA SER A 524 -22.72 -2.51 -0.41
C SER A 524 -22.59 -3.78 -1.24
N LEU A 525 -21.77 -3.75 -2.29
CA LEU A 525 -21.53 -4.88 -3.17
C LEU A 525 -20.81 -6.02 -2.45
N GLU A 526 -19.80 -5.73 -1.62
CA GLU A 526 -19.10 -6.75 -0.82
C GLU A 526 -20.02 -7.47 0.16
N LYS A 527 -20.97 -6.77 0.79
CA LYS A 527 -21.92 -7.39 1.72
C LYS A 527 -22.84 -8.42 1.05
N HIS A 528 -23.27 -8.16 -0.19
CA HIS A 528 -24.30 -8.96 -0.85
C HIS A 528 -23.72 -9.95 -1.86
N ILE A 529 -22.67 -9.55 -2.59
CA ILE A 529 -21.99 -10.41 -3.57
C ILE A 529 -20.96 -11.29 -2.87
N GLY A 530 -20.36 -10.84 -1.75
CA GLY A 530 -19.35 -11.60 -1.01
C GLY A 530 -19.72 -13.07 -0.72
N PRO A 531 -20.96 -13.37 -0.26
CA PRO A 531 -21.43 -14.75 -0.07
C PRO A 531 -21.52 -15.60 -1.35
N TRP A 532 -21.53 -15.00 -2.54
CA TRP A 532 -21.50 -15.71 -3.82
C TRP A 532 -20.06 -15.92 -4.32
N LEU A 533 -19.08 -15.26 -3.70
CA LEU A 533 -17.66 -15.27 -4.09
C LEU A 533 -16.79 -16.11 -3.14
N VAL A 534 -17.37 -17.15 -2.52
CA VAL A 534 -16.74 -17.92 -1.42
C VAL A 534 -15.42 -18.58 -1.82
N ALA A 535 -15.20 -18.81 -3.12
CA ALA A 535 -13.90 -19.24 -3.63
C ALA A 535 -12.84 -18.16 -3.37
N ARG A 536 -12.02 -18.40 -2.33
CA ARG A 536 -10.79 -17.65 -2.06
C ARG A 536 -9.95 -17.76 -3.33
N GLU A 537 -9.58 -16.60 -3.90
CA GLU A 537 -8.75 -16.43 -5.10
C GLU A 537 -9.47 -16.37 -6.46
N SER A 538 -10.80 -16.34 -6.52
CA SER A 538 -11.53 -16.07 -7.77
C SER A 538 -11.19 -14.72 -8.43
N GLY A 539 -11.47 -14.56 -9.73
CA GLY A 539 -11.44 -13.29 -10.47
C GLY A 539 -12.10 -12.14 -9.71
N TRP A 540 -13.16 -12.45 -8.98
CA TRP A 540 -13.98 -11.54 -8.21
C TRP A 540 -13.38 -11.07 -6.88
N THR A 541 -12.38 -11.76 -6.37
CA THR A 541 -11.66 -11.39 -5.14
C THR A 541 -10.27 -10.84 -5.42
N CYS A 542 -9.91 -10.73 -6.70
CA CYS A 542 -8.61 -10.25 -7.14
C CYS A 542 -8.35 -8.79 -6.74
N GLY A 543 -7.34 -8.59 -5.90
CA GLY A 543 -6.88 -7.26 -5.46
C GLY A 543 -5.90 -6.57 -6.40
N LEU A 544 -5.61 -7.17 -7.57
CA LEU A 544 -4.71 -6.58 -8.56
C LEU A 544 -5.30 -5.27 -9.09
N ASN A 545 -4.45 -4.27 -9.34
CA ASN A 545 -4.85 -3.03 -10.00
C ASN A 545 -4.23 -3.01 -11.39
N LEU A 546 -4.93 -2.43 -12.36
CA LEU A 546 -4.51 -2.25 -13.73
C LEU A 546 -4.37 -0.76 -14.02
N HIS A 547 -3.41 -0.42 -14.85
CA HIS A 547 -3.09 0.95 -15.24
C HIS A 547 -3.95 1.38 -16.43
N THR A 548 -4.77 2.41 -16.26
CA THR A 548 -5.79 2.81 -17.25
C THR A 548 -5.19 3.47 -18.48
N ASP A 549 -3.98 4.00 -18.38
CA ASP A 549 -3.24 4.63 -19.48
C ASP A 549 -2.64 3.62 -20.47
N VAL A 550 -2.68 2.32 -20.17
CA VAL A 550 -2.24 1.24 -21.06
C VAL A 550 -3.34 0.23 -21.36
N PHE A 551 -4.38 0.19 -20.53
CA PHE A 551 -5.52 -0.72 -20.72
C PHE A 551 -6.37 -0.26 -21.92
N PRO A 552 -6.87 -1.18 -22.77
CA PRO A 552 -7.72 -0.82 -23.90
C PRO A 552 -9.03 -0.17 -23.45
N HIS A 553 -9.54 0.76 -24.26
CA HIS A 553 -10.78 1.46 -23.97
C HIS A 553 -11.99 0.56 -24.08
N ASP A 554 -12.00 -0.25 -25.14
CA ASP A 554 -12.97 -1.30 -25.37
C ASP A 554 -12.31 -2.65 -25.17
N PHE A 555 -12.92 -3.45 -24.32
CA PHE A 555 -12.56 -4.83 -24.09
C PHE A 555 -13.83 -5.66 -24.04
N GLY A 556 -13.71 -6.93 -24.44
CA GLY A 556 -14.75 -7.94 -24.28
C GLY A 556 -14.62 -8.65 -22.95
N GLN A 557 -14.89 -9.96 -22.95
CA GLN A 557 -14.66 -10.80 -21.78
C GLN A 557 -13.19 -10.71 -21.33
N LEU A 558 -12.96 -10.60 -20.02
CA LEU A 558 -11.64 -10.67 -19.42
C LEU A 558 -11.33 -12.09 -18.95
N PRO A 559 -10.06 -12.51 -18.91
CA PRO A 559 -9.70 -13.84 -18.44
C PRO A 559 -10.02 -14.02 -16.95
N GLU A 560 -10.43 -15.21 -16.55
CA GLU A 560 -10.89 -15.49 -15.19
C GLU A 560 -9.90 -16.36 -14.41
N SER A 561 -9.07 -17.16 -15.09
CA SER A 561 -8.09 -18.01 -14.41
C SER A 561 -7.03 -17.19 -13.67
N THR A 562 -6.50 -17.73 -12.59
CA THR A 562 -5.52 -17.03 -11.75
C THR A 562 -4.27 -16.66 -12.53
N THR A 563 -3.75 -17.59 -13.34
CA THR A 563 -2.56 -17.40 -14.18
C THR A 563 -2.77 -16.31 -15.22
N SER A 564 -3.88 -16.36 -15.96
CA SER A 564 -4.19 -15.39 -17.01
C SER A 564 -4.38 -13.97 -16.45
N ARG A 565 -5.02 -13.84 -15.27
CA ARG A 565 -5.15 -12.56 -14.56
C ARG A 565 -3.81 -11.98 -14.13
N GLN A 566 -2.93 -12.82 -13.59
CA GLN A 566 -1.59 -12.41 -13.19
C GLN A 566 -0.76 -11.98 -14.41
N LEU A 567 -0.83 -12.73 -15.52
CA LEU A 567 -0.16 -12.38 -16.76
C LEU A 567 -0.61 -11.00 -17.28
N LEU A 568 -1.93 -10.77 -17.36
CA LEU A 568 -2.45 -9.49 -17.83
C LEU A 568 -2.06 -8.33 -16.91
N ALA A 569 -2.11 -8.53 -15.59
CA ALA A 569 -1.68 -7.52 -14.63
C ALA A 569 -0.18 -7.21 -14.77
N LEU A 570 0.66 -8.23 -14.93
CA LEU A 570 2.09 -8.08 -15.18
C LEU A 570 2.35 -7.23 -16.44
N VAL A 571 1.68 -7.55 -17.55
CA VAL A 571 1.79 -6.81 -18.82
C VAL A 571 1.39 -5.36 -18.64
N CYS A 572 0.24 -5.08 -17.99
CA CYS A 572 -0.21 -3.72 -17.76
C CYS A 572 0.78 -2.90 -16.91
N TRP A 573 1.36 -3.50 -15.87
CA TRP A 573 2.35 -2.82 -15.03
C TRP A 573 3.66 -2.56 -15.77
N ALA A 574 4.18 -3.57 -16.47
CA ALA A 574 5.38 -3.44 -17.27
C ALA A 574 5.20 -2.37 -18.36
N ALA A 575 4.12 -2.43 -19.13
CA ALA A 575 3.78 -1.47 -20.17
C ALA A 575 3.70 -0.04 -19.62
N HIS A 576 3.05 0.16 -18.46
CA HIS A 576 2.94 1.47 -17.83
C HIS A 576 4.32 2.03 -17.44
N TRP A 577 5.18 1.22 -16.83
CA TRP A 577 6.53 1.66 -16.48
C TRP A 577 7.41 1.93 -17.69
N LEU A 578 7.32 1.09 -18.73
CA LEU A 578 8.04 1.30 -19.98
C LEU A 578 7.59 2.59 -20.68
N LYS A 579 6.28 2.88 -20.68
CA LYS A 579 5.70 4.14 -21.20
C LYS A 579 6.24 5.34 -20.43
N ARG A 580 6.17 5.33 -19.10
CA ARG A 580 6.72 6.42 -18.27
C ARG A 580 8.24 6.57 -18.45
N GLY A 581 8.97 5.47 -18.48
CA GLY A 581 10.41 5.45 -18.69
C GLY A 581 10.79 6.07 -20.03
N THR A 582 10.05 5.74 -21.08
CA THR A 582 10.26 6.32 -22.42
C THR A 582 9.99 7.82 -22.43
N ILE A 583 8.91 8.28 -21.80
CA ILE A 583 8.58 9.70 -21.71
C ILE A 583 9.69 10.47 -20.99
N GLN A 584 10.21 9.94 -19.86
CA GLN A 584 11.29 10.61 -19.13
C GLN A 584 12.62 10.54 -19.87
N LEU A 585 12.91 9.43 -20.54
CA LEU A 585 14.13 9.27 -21.32
C LEU A 585 14.17 10.24 -22.51
N LYS A 586 13.03 10.47 -23.19
CA LYS A 586 12.91 11.44 -24.28
C LYS A 586 13.19 12.89 -23.86
N LYS A 587 13.06 13.23 -22.56
CA LYS A 587 13.39 14.56 -22.04
C LYS A 587 14.89 14.80 -21.90
N LEU A 588 15.70 13.74 -21.97
CA LEU A 588 17.15 13.86 -21.93
C LEU A 588 17.69 14.25 -23.30
N ASP A 589 18.82 14.94 -23.33
CA ASP A 589 19.53 15.19 -24.58
C ASP A 589 20.03 13.87 -25.21
N PRO A 590 20.22 13.80 -26.55
CA PRO A 590 20.61 12.57 -27.22
C PRO A 590 21.90 11.92 -26.70
N GLN A 591 22.86 12.71 -26.18
CA GLN A 591 24.10 12.16 -25.62
C GLN A 591 23.83 11.53 -24.25
N SER A 592 22.98 12.14 -23.43
CA SER A 592 22.52 11.56 -22.17
C SER A 592 21.73 10.27 -22.38
N ILE A 593 20.91 10.17 -23.44
CA ILE A 593 20.22 8.91 -23.80
C ILE A 593 21.25 7.84 -24.16
N LYS A 594 22.22 8.15 -25.05
CA LYS A 594 23.28 7.22 -25.44
C LYS A 594 24.09 6.78 -24.22
N LYS A 595 24.42 7.71 -23.32
CA LYS A 595 25.14 7.44 -22.08
C LYS A 595 24.32 6.60 -21.11
N ALA A 596 23.01 6.83 -20.98
CA ALA A 596 22.13 6.04 -20.13
C ALA A 596 21.97 4.59 -20.65
N LEU A 597 21.98 4.41 -21.97
CA LEU A 597 21.97 3.10 -22.61
C LEU A 597 23.34 2.40 -22.53
N ALA A 598 24.44 3.15 -22.59
CA ALA A 598 25.81 2.61 -22.55
C ALA A 598 26.33 2.34 -21.12
N LEU A 599 26.00 3.19 -20.15
CA LEU A 599 26.38 3.05 -18.72
C LEU A 599 25.49 2.07 -17.98
N GLN A 600 25.18 0.94 -18.61
CA GLN A 600 24.51 -0.12 -17.91
C GLN A 600 25.55 -0.82 -17.03
N ASP A 601 25.71 -0.28 -15.82
CA ASP A 601 26.41 -0.97 -14.75
C ASP A 601 25.90 -2.40 -14.70
N ALA A 602 26.80 -3.37 -14.59
CA ALA A 602 26.45 -4.79 -14.49
C ALA A 602 25.50 -5.12 -13.31
N TRP A 603 25.14 -4.11 -12.51
CA TRP A 603 24.47 -4.17 -11.21
C TRP A 603 23.20 -3.30 -11.16
N SER A 604 22.43 -3.22 -12.25
CA SER A 604 21.12 -2.58 -12.16
C SER A 604 20.18 -3.33 -11.21
N VAL A 605 19.62 -2.59 -10.26
CA VAL A 605 18.59 -3.04 -9.33
C VAL A 605 17.35 -3.58 -10.06
N PHE A 606 17.07 -3.11 -11.28
CA PHE A 606 15.87 -3.50 -12.04
C PHE A 606 16.14 -4.69 -12.99
N GLY A 607 17.38 -5.14 -13.13
CA GLY A 607 17.75 -6.30 -13.94
C GLY A 607 16.99 -7.58 -13.57
N PRO A 608 16.79 -7.90 -12.28
CA PRO A 608 15.92 -9.01 -11.86
C PRO A 608 14.46 -8.86 -12.32
N VAL A 609 13.91 -7.63 -12.31
CA VAL A 609 12.54 -7.36 -12.77
C VAL A 609 12.42 -7.59 -14.27
N ALA A 610 13.36 -7.07 -15.06
CA ALA A 610 13.38 -7.25 -16.51
C ALA A 610 13.49 -8.75 -16.89
N ARG A 611 14.36 -9.50 -16.20
CA ARG A 611 14.49 -10.96 -16.40
C ARG A 611 13.22 -11.71 -16.04
N PHE A 612 12.57 -11.34 -14.93
CA PHE A 612 11.30 -11.95 -14.54
C PHE A 612 10.21 -11.71 -15.58
N VAL A 613 10.03 -10.46 -16.02
CA VAL A 613 9.01 -10.15 -17.02
C VAL A 613 9.27 -10.93 -18.31
N ARG A 614 10.53 -11.03 -18.76
CA ARG A 614 10.91 -11.86 -19.90
C ARG A 614 10.58 -13.34 -19.69
N GLN A 615 10.91 -13.90 -18.52
CA GLN A 615 10.62 -15.29 -18.20
C GLN A 615 9.12 -15.58 -18.19
N THR A 616 8.30 -14.67 -17.64
CA THR A 616 6.85 -14.86 -17.55
C THR A 616 6.14 -14.66 -18.89
N LEU A 617 6.57 -13.68 -19.70
CA LEU A 617 5.97 -13.44 -21.02
C LEU A 617 6.46 -14.42 -22.09
N GLY A 618 7.63 -15.01 -21.89
CA GLY A 618 8.36 -15.72 -22.95
C GLY A 618 9.01 -14.76 -23.95
N ASP A 619 10.01 -15.25 -24.67
CA ASP A 619 10.86 -14.43 -25.54
C ASP A 619 10.07 -13.70 -26.64
N ARG A 620 9.07 -14.37 -27.25
CA ARG A 620 8.25 -13.81 -28.32
C ARG A 620 7.44 -12.60 -27.86
N THR A 621 6.62 -12.78 -26.83
CA THR A 621 5.71 -11.74 -26.31
C THR A 621 6.50 -10.60 -25.66
N PHE A 622 7.60 -10.94 -24.97
CA PHE A 622 8.54 -9.96 -24.45
C PHE A 622 9.14 -9.09 -25.57
N GLY A 623 9.66 -9.72 -26.64
CA GLY A 623 10.23 -8.99 -27.77
C GLY A 623 9.22 -8.10 -28.48
N GLN A 624 7.97 -8.56 -28.64
CA GLN A 624 6.88 -7.75 -29.18
C GLN A 624 6.59 -6.50 -28.33
N LEU A 625 6.50 -6.67 -27.00
CA LEU A 625 6.32 -5.54 -26.08
C LEU A 625 7.47 -4.53 -26.21
N ILE A 626 8.72 -5.01 -26.21
CA ILE A 626 9.90 -4.14 -26.28
C ILE A 626 10.03 -3.45 -27.64
N ALA A 627 9.66 -4.10 -28.74
CA ALA A 627 9.65 -3.51 -30.06
C ALA A 627 8.80 -2.22 -30.12
N LEU A 628 7.65 -2.19 -29.43
CA LEU A 628 6.81 -0.98 -29.34
C LEU A 628 7.58 0.22 -28.77
N PHE A 629 8.38 0.01 -27.73
CA PHE A 629 9.17 1.07 -27.09
C PHE A 629 10.47 1.37 -27.83
N ARG A 630 11.09 0.38 -28.47
CA ARG A 630 12.32 0.57 -29.26
C ARG A 630 12.12 1.57 -30.39
N THR A 631 10.96 1.54 -31.06
CA THR A 631 10.63 2.52 -32.12
C THR A 631 10.56 3.97 -31.62
N GLN A 632 10.45 4.17 -30.31
CA GLN A 632 10.30 5.48 -29.69
C GLN A 632 11.63 6.06 -29.19
N ILE A 633 12.74 5.30 -29.22
CA ILE A 633 14.01 5.68 -28.59
C ILE A 633 15.18 5.49 -29.58
N PRO A 634 15.63 6.54 -30.26
CA PRO A 634 16.87 6.48 -31.04
C PRO A 634 18.11 6.74 -30.15
N PRO A 635 19.26 6.04 -30.32
CA PRO A 635 19.53 4.86 -31.16
C PRO A 635 19.53 3.55 -30.35
N ALA A 636 18.36 2.90 -30.20
CA ALA A 636 18.23 1.66 -29.42
C ALA A 636 18.48 0.34 -30.20
N ALA A 637 19.10 0.40 -31.38
CA ALA A 637 19.31 -0.78 -32.24
C ALA A 637 20.35 -1.77 -31.68
N GLU A 638 21.34 -1.27 -30.93
CA GLU A 638 22.47 -2.09 -30.44
C GLU A 638 22.23 -2.68 -29.03
N VAL A 639 21.15 -2.27 -28.36
CA VAL A 639 20.85 -2.65 -26.97
C VAL A 639 19.92 -3.86 -26.96
N SER A 640 20.24 -4.92 -26.20
CA SER A 640 19.35 -6.07 -26.10
C SER A 640 18.01 -5.72 -25.45
N ASP A 641 16.95 -6.50 -25.71
CA ASP A 641 15.60 -6.19 -25.21
C ASP A 641 15.54 -6.12 -23.67
N THR A 642 16.27 -7.00 -22.98
CA THR A 642 16.36 -7.00 -21.51
C THR A 642 17.08 -5.76 -20.99
N GLN A 643 18.14 -5.33 -21.66
CA GLN A 643 18.88 -4.12 -21.33
C GLN A 643 18.03 -2.86 -21.56
N LEU A 644 17.26 -2.82 -22.66
CA LEU A 644 16.36 -1.72 -22.95
C LEU A 644 15.25 -1.61 -21.90
N MET A 645 14.63 -2.73 -21.50
CA MET A 645 13.65 -2.74 -20.42
C MET A 645 14.23 -2.22 -19.11
N ASP A 646 15.40 -2.74 -18.70
CA ASP A 646 16.06 -2.33 -17.46
C ASP A 646 16.37 -0.83 -17.43
N CYS A 647 16.86 -0.28 -18.54
CA CYS A 647 17.06 1.17 -18.70
C CYS A 647 15.75 1.93 -18.54
N LEU A 648 14.67 1.50 -19.20
CA LEU A 648 13.37 2.17 -19.12
C LEU A 648 12.75 2.09 -17.72
N LEU A 649 12.92 0.97 -17.01
CA LEU A 649 12.49 0.85 -15.62
C LEU A 649 13.24 1.85 -14.72
N LYS A 650 14.55 2.03 -14.91
CA LYS A 650 15.36 3.02 -14.18
C LYS A 650 14.85 4.45 -14.35
N HIS A 651 14.38 4.80 -15.55
CA HIS A 651 13.85 6.13 -15.88
C HIS A 651 12.34 6.30 -15.63
N SER A 652 11.62 5.23 -15.25
CA SER A 652 10.16 5.26 -15.05
C SER A 652 9.71 5.97 -13.75
N GLY A 653 10.65 6.25 -12.85
CA GLY A 653 10.35 6.70 -11.47
C GLY A 653 9.93 5.55 -10.55
N LEU A 654 10.09 4.30 -10.97
CA LEU A 654 9.89 3.12 -10.13
C LEU A 654 10.96 3.08 -9.03
N SER A 655 10.53 3.04 -7.77
CA SER A 655 11.46 2.88 -6.64
C SER A 655 11.82 1.41 -6.42
N HIS A 656 12.99 1.14 -5.83
CA HIS A 656 13.42 -0.21 -5.45
C HIS A 656 12.37 -0.92 -4.57
N GLY A 657 11.74 -0.19 -3.63
CA GLY A 657 10.69 -0.75 -2.76
C GLY A 657 9.50 -1.27 -3.58
N ARG A 658 9.00 -0.44 -4.51
CA ARG A 658 7.88 -0.82 -5.39
C ARG A 658 8.23 -1.96 -6.35
N ALA A 659 9.44 -1.97 -6.88
CA ALA A 659 9.93 -3.09 -7.69
C ALA A 659 9.96 -4.41 -6.88
N SER A 660 10.44 -4.36 -5.64
CA SER A 660 10.45 -5.53 -4.75
C SER A 660 9.04 -6.01 -4.40
N ASP A 661 8.13 -5.09 -4.12
CA ASP A 661 6.75 -5.42 -3.78
C ASP A 661 5.98 -5.98 -4.98
N PHE A 662 6.23 -5.46 -6.18
CA PHE A 662 5.75 -6.06 -7.43
C PHE A 662 6.23 -7.50 -7.57
N CYS A 663 7.54 -7.75 -7.41
CA CYS A 663 8.08 -9.10 -7.50
C CYS A 663 7.42 -10.06 -6.49
N LYS A 664 7.24 -9.63 -5.24
CA LYS A 664 6.56 -10.42 -4.21
C LYS A 664 5.09 -10.68 -4.55
N GLN A 665 4.40 -9.69 -5.12
CA GLN A 665 3.00 -9.80 -5.50
C GLN A 665 2.75 -10.89 -6.54
N PHE A 666 3.70 -11.09 -7.47
CA PHE A 666 3.66 -12.15 -8.46
C PHE A 666 4.44 -13.41 -8.04
N GLN A 667 4.69 -13.56 -6.74
CA GLN A 667 5.33 -14.73 -6.13
C GLN A 667 6.68 -15.11 -6.76
N LEU A 668 7.47 -14.12 -7.17
CA LEU A 668 8.84 -14.39 -7.57
C LEU A 668 9.60 -15.05 -6.41
N PRO A 669 10.35 -16.13 -6.66
CA PRO A 669 11.35 -16.57 -5.70
C PRO A 669 12.25 -15.36 -5.38
N PRO A 670 12.49 -15.05 -4.08
CA PRO A 670 13.31 -13.92 -3.72
C PRO A 670 14.64 -14.03 -4.46
N ALA A 671 15.05 -12.97 -5.15
CA ALA A 671 16.33 -12.96 -5.86
C ALA A 671 17.41 -13.51 -4.92
N PRO A 672 18.20 -14.52 -5.34
CA PRO A 672 19.18 -15.13 -4.46
C PRO A 672 20.03 -13.99 -3.89
N ALA A 673 20.17 -13.94 -2.57
CA ALA A 673 20.98 -12.93 -1.91
C ALA A 673 22.39 -13.03 -2.47
N GLN A 674 22.70 -12.19 -3.46
CA GLN A 674 23.99 -12.20 -4.11
C GLN A 674 25.00 -11.83 -3.03
N LYS A 675 25.74 -12.82 -2.56
CA LYS A 675 26.89 -12.62 -1.68
C LYS A 675 27.75 -11.60 -2.40
N ARG A 676 27.89 -10.42 -1.80
CA ARG A 676 28.85 -9.43 -2.25
C ARG A 676 30.20 -10.14 -2.22
N HIS A 677 30.68 -10.55 -3.39
CA HIS A 677 32.10 -10.84 -3.56
C HIS A 677 32.80 -9.50 -3.39
N LEU A 678 33.09 -9.17 -2.13
CA LEU A 678 34.14 -8.23 -1.81
C LEU A 678 35.39 -8.83 -2.44
N LEU A 679 35.84 -8.22 -3.54
CA LEU A 679 37.18 -8.46 -4.07
C LEU A 679 38.15 -8.38 -2.88
N PRO A 680 39.05 -9.37 -2.70
CA PRO A 680 40.03 -9.29 -1.65
C PRO A 680 40.90 -8.07 -1.93
N THR A 681 40.81 -7.05 -1.09
CA THR A 681 41.86 -6.03 -0.96
C THR A 681 43.10 -6.72 -0.40
N SER A 682 43.89 -7.34 -1.28
CA SER A 682 45.26 -7.77 -1.01
C SER A 682 46.19 -6.62 -1.40
N GLU A 683 46.79 -6.04 -0.35
CA GLU A 683 48.18 -5.59 -0.28
C GLU A 683 48.71 -4.66 -1.39
N MET A 684 48.57 -3.36 -1.17
CA MET A 684 49.60 -2.40 -1.57
C MET A 684 50.35 -1.90 -0.34
N ALA A 685 51.45 -2.59 -0.01
CA ALA A 685 52.53 -2.03 0.77
C ALA A 685 53.88 -2.60 0.30
N SER A 686 54.74 -1.71 -0.20
CA SER A 686 56.21 -1.79 -0.12
C SER A 686 56.95 -2.94 -0.83
N SER A 687 57.61 -2.67 -1.96
CA SER A 687 59.07 -2.42 -1.97
C SER A 687 59.66 -2.21 -3.38
N VAL A 688 60.69 -1.37 -3.38
CA VAL A 688 61.70 -0.98 -4.39
C VAL A 688 62.25 -2.13 -5.30
N GLU A 689 62.46 -1.76 -6.57
CA GLU A 689 63.14 -2.39 -7.75
C GLU A 689 64.59 -2.94 -7.57
N PRO A 690 65.34 -3.49 -8.59
CA PRO A 690 65.03 -3.79 -10.03
C PRO A 690 65.57 -5.13 -10.63
N HIS A 691 65.24 -5.37 -11.92
CA HIS A 691 65.84 -6.27 -12.95
C HIS A 691 65.65 -7.80 -12.76
N THR A 692 65.18 -8.60 -13.73
CA THR A 692 65.67 -8.79 -15.11
C THR A 692 64.64 -9.59 -15.94
N ASP A 693 64.68 -9.46 -17.26
CA ASP A 693 63.88 -10.17 -18.28
C ASP A 693 63.85 -11.71 -18.16
N VAL A 694 62.78 -12.35 -18.67
CA VAL A 694 62.78 -13.51 -19.62
C VAL A 694 61.43 -14.28 -19.56
N VAL A 695 60.67 -14.18 -20.67
CA VAL A 695 59.98 -15.25 -21.43
C VAL A 695 58.85 -16.10 -20.78
N ASP A 696 57.72 -16.13 -21.50
CA ASP A 696 56.65 -17.13 -21.59
C ASP A 696 56.16 -17.85 -20.34
N LEU A 697 54.93 -17.52 -19.95
CA LEU A 697 54.04 -18.45 -19.25
C LEU A 697 52.61 -18.30 -19.79
N LEU A 698 52.47 -18.72 -21.06
CA LEU A 698 51.26 -19.40 -21.53
C LEU A 698 51.14 -20.72 -20.77
N GLY A 699 50.64 -20.60 -19.54
CA GLY A 699 50.21 -21.70 -18.72
C GLY A 699 48.88 -22.23 -19.23
N VAL A 700 48.96 -23.32 -19.99
CA VAL A 700 48.31 -24.59 -19.62
C VAL A 700 46.88 -24.40 -19.08
N LEU A 701 45.98 -24.07 -20.00
CA LEU A 701 44.54 -24.15 -19.79
C LEU A 701 43.93 -24.98 -20.93
N GLU A 702 44.54 -26.13 -21.18
CA GLU A 702 44.00 -27.18 -22.04
C GLU A 702 44.73 -28.50 -21.75
N MET A 703 44.18 -29.30 -20.84
CA MET A 703 43.89 -30.73 -21.04
C MET A 703 43.52 -31.38 -19.71
N LEU A 704 42.50 -32.26 -19.80
CA LEU A 704 41.81 -33.04 -18.76
C LEU A 704 40.64 -32.27 -18.12
N LEU A 705 39.38 -32.34 -18.54
CA LEU A 705 38.58 -33.37 -19.21
C LEU A 705 38.71 -34.80 -18.64
N PHE A 706 37.59 -35.24 -18.05
CA PHE A 706 37.14 -36.59 -17.74
C PHE A 706 37.37 -37.20 -16.33
N ALA A 707 36.22 -37.64 -15.79
CA ALA A 707 35.94 -38.74 -14.85
C ALA A 707 35.72 -38.42 -13.35
N GLU A 708 34.45 -38.63 -12.95
CA GLU A 708 33.90 -39.25 -11.71
C GLU A 708 34.27 -38.66 -10.33
N GLU A 709 33.39 -38.55 -9.32
CA GLU A 709 32.17 -39.29 -8.94
C GLU A 709 30.93 -38.42 -8.72
#